data_AF-A0A821RU86-F1
#
_entry.id   AF-A0A821RU86-F1
#
_cell.length_a   1.000
_cell.length_b   1.000
_cell.length_c   1.000
_cell.angle_alpha   90.00
_cell.angle_beta   90.00
_cell.angle_gamma   90.00
#
_symmetry.space_group_name_H-M   'P 1'
#
loop_
_entity.id
_entity.type
_entity.pdbx_description
1 polymer ?
#
loop_
_entity_poly.entity_id
_entity_poly.type
_entity_poly.pdbx_seq_one_letter_code
_entity_poly.pdbx_strand_id
1 'polypeptide(L)'
;MHLEFLYFFRFHGNIIKCLKSRQAQVEELHVPLTSNMNNIQSCLLDIMNYTVKQLKSINKNINLQEITTENCITKKFHKILQSQLDCVWHQLSTRTKEYIQDLKILRTMIINLIHDDAVSFYALVSKYRTPEYAQVNSGWILLDSAEHLFRLARGRVYNSKNEFDPELAPKWQCLSDLLIKEIPDEVKKKNESLNSTKVLILCLDNKTCSQLNHFLTLGANKYLFYTAFRRDLTINAVSSKYKNFNDDISQLSGENPESEAEFNKSNYVLTQVTQPVDNEDSMFEPITEIENLDLTQIEKDKPIICIQTFKQNGNHLSLEQTLEALRPEYIILYHSDVAAVRQIELFEARKKSEEAMSKVYFLIHDKTVEEQSYLTALRREKQAFELLIQTKSIMVVPSYQDGKTDEYFNLNVEESETTNDTRKAGGQNQVKEKPVVIVDMREFRSDLPSLLHKRGINIEPVTITIGDYILTPEICVERKSISDLIGSLNSGRLYTQCTHMCRAYTRPILLIEFDQNKPFNLQGSFVVSSDLSGADIQQKLQLLTIHFPRLKLVWSPSPYATAELFYELKQGRKNPNVEEAIALSGENSIDDICYERYNALIHDFVHKLPGVTSKNITRIMNRGISLDHLITLSQESLYNILENKKEAEMLYSILHIKAKPSDSKKDEKPFGKRKFGGKVFNKK
;
A
#
# COMPACT_ATOMS: atom_id res chain seq x y z
N MET A 1 -10.61 -17.18 -33.05
CA MET A 1 -9.23 -17.15 -32.52
C MET A 1 -9.12 -18.25 -31.48
N HIS A 2 -8.42 -19.35 -31.79
CA HIS A 2 -8.16 -20.42 -30.83
C HIS A 2 -7.38 -19.85 -29.63
N LEU A 3 -7.95 -19.95 -28.43
CA LEU A 3 -7.20 -19.82 -27.19
C LEU A 3 -6.51 -21.16 -26.93
N GLU A 4 -5.55 -21.54 -27.77
CA GLU A 4 -4.52 -22.44 -27.28
C GLU A 4 -3.85 -21.72 -26.10
N PHE A 5 -3.96 -22.27 -24.90
CA PHE A 5 -3.22 -21.76 -23.74
C PHE A 5 -1.73 -21.97 -23.99
N LEU A 6 -1.13 -20.97 -24.64
CA LEU A 6 0.30 -20.87 -24.91
C LEU A 6 0.99 -20.46 -23.62
N TYR A 7 1.64 -21.44 -22.99
CA TYR A 7 2.51 -21.18 -21.86
C TYR A 7 3.96 -21.05 -22.33
N PHE A 8 4.53 -19.85 -22.16
CA PHE A 8 5.94 -19.58 -22.43
C PHE A 8 6.68 -19.38 -21.10
N PHE A 9 7.42 -20.41 -20.67
CA PHE A 9 8.21 -20.36 -19.44
C PHE A 9 9.69 -20.06 -19.74
N ARG A 10 10.39 -19.41 -18.82
CA ARG A 10 11.84 -19.14 -18.95
C ARG A 10 12.66 -20.41 -19.24
N PHE A 11 12.31 -21.53 -18.61
CA PHE A 11 13.01 -22.80 -18.78
C PHE A 11 12.60 -23.57 -20.05
N HIS A 12 11.76 -22.99 -20.91
CA HIS A 12 11.40 -23.60 -22.19
C HIS A 12 12.63 -23.70 -23.10
N GLY A 13 12.82 -24.84 -23.77
CA GLY A 13 14.03 -25.13 -24.54
C GLY A 13 14.38 -24.07 -25.58
N ASN A 14 13.39 -23.52 -26.29
CA ASN A 14 13.63 -22.46 -27.28
C ASN A 14 14.06 -21.13 -26.64
N ILE A 15 13.48 -20.78 -25.49
CA ILE A 15 13.82 -19.54 -24.77
C ILE A 15 15.23 -19.64 -24.19
N ILE A 16 15.58 -20.78 -23.59
CA ILE A 16 16.93 -21.02 -23.10
C ILE A 16 17.94 -20.92 -24.25
N LYS A 17 17.65 -21.50 -25.43
CA LYS A 17 18.54 -21.40 -26.59
C LYS A 17 18.77 -19.94 -27.01
N CYS A 18 17.71 -19.13 -27.07
CA CYS A 18 17.83 -17.71 -27.38
C CYS A 18 18.64 -16.95 -26.32
N LEU A 19 18.34 -17.15 -25.03
CA LEU A 19 19.03 -16.46 -23.93
C LEU A 19 20.48 -16.92 -23.72
N LYS A 20 20.84 -18.14 -24.15
CA LYS A 20 22.23 -18.62 -24.10
C LYS A 20 23.11 -18.05 -25.21
N SER A 21 22.55 -17.45 -26.25
CA SER A 21 23.33 -16.85 -27.33
C SER A 21 24.20 -15.69 -26.83
N ARG A 22 23.70 -14.92 -25.86
CA ARG A 22 24.41 -13.81 -25.22
C ARG A 22 23.93 -13.64 -23.77
N GLN A 23 24.86 -13.74 -22.82
CA GLN A 23 24.58 -13.65 -21.38
C GLN A 23 25.47 -12.60 -20.73
N ALA A 24 24.93 -11.76 -19.85
CA ALA A 24 25.74 -10.84 -19.06
C ALA A 24 26.78 -11.59 -18.21
N GLN A 25 27.98 -11.03 -18.04
CA GLN A 25 28.92 -11.54 -17.05
C GLN A 25 28.42 -11.15 -15.66
N VAL A 26 28.07 -12.14 -14.84
CA VAL A 26 27.53 -11.93 -13.49
C VAL A 26 28.60 -12.26 -12.45
N GLU A 27 28.88 -11.31 -11.55
CA GLU A 27 29.73 -11.52 -10.38
C GLU A 27 28.91 -11.32 -9.11
N GLU A 28 28.83 -12.39 -8.31
CA GLU A 28 28.10 -12.41 -7.03
C GLU A 28 29.06 -12.07 -5.88
N LEU A 29 28.77 -10.98 -5.19
CA LEU A 29 29.55 -10.47 -4.07
C LEU A 29 28.77 -10.72 -2.78
N HIS A 30 29.29 -11.66 -1.99
CA HIS A 30 28.73 -12.01 -0.70
C HIS A 30 29.24 -11.07 0.39
N VAL A 31 28.36 -10.22 0.90
CA VAL A 31 28.68 -9.27 1.98
C VAL A 31 28.20 -9.85 3.31
N PRO A 32 29.09 -10.20 4.26
CA PRO A 32 28.66 -10.70 5.57
C PRO A 32 28.03 -9.59 6.41
N LEU A 33 26.97 -9.93 7.15
CA LEU A 33 26.41 -9.05 8.16
C LEU A 33 27.33 -8.92 9.38
N THR A 34 27.26 -7.78 10.05
CA THR A 34 27.91 -7.59 11.34
C THR A 34 27.26 -8.47 12.41
N SER A 35 28.02 -8.80 13.46
CA SER A 35 27.52 -9.63 14.56
C SER A 35 26.29 -9.02 15.24
N ASN A 36 26.24 -7.69 15.38
CA ASN A 36 25.09 -6.99 15.94
C ASN A 36 23.84 -7.13 15.06
N MET A 37 23.99 -6.98 13.74
CA MET A 37 22.88 -7.14 12.80
C MET A 37 22.33 -8.57 12.82
N ASN A 38 23.21 -9.58 12.84
CA ASN A 38 22.80 -11.00 12.95
C ASN A 38 22.01 -11.27 14.22
N ASN A 39 22.45 -10.74 15.36
CA ASN A 39 21.74 -10.90 16.62
C ASN A 39 20.38 -10.20 16.61
N ILE A 40 20.28 -9.00 16.04
CA ILE A 40 19.00 -8.27 15.89
C ILE A 40 18.05 -9.03 14.96
N GLN A 41 18.55 -9.57 13.85
CA GLN A 41 17.77 -10.38 12.92
C GLN A 41 17.18 -11.61 13.63
N SER A 42 17.98 -12.33 14.42
CA SER A 42 17.53 -13.47 15.21
C SER A 42 16.43 -13.08 16.21
N CYS A 43 16.63 -11.99 16.97
CA CYS A 43 15.61 -11.49 17.91
C CYS A 43 14.30 -11.12 17.19
N LEU A 44 14.37 -10.45 16.04
CA LEU A 44 13.20 -10.09 15.24
C LEU A 44 12.46 -11.32 14.73
N LEU A 45 13.18 -12.34 14.26
CA LEU A 45 12.58 -13.60 13.79
C LEU A 45 11.91 -14.37 14.94
N ASP A 46 12.49 -14.36 16.15
CA ASP A 46 11.89 -14.98 17.33
C ASP A 46 10.58 -14.30 17.74
N ILE A 47 10.55 -12.97 17.74
CA ILE A 47 9.33 -12.19 18.01
C ILE A 47 8.28 -12.45 16.93
N MET A 48 8.69 -12.53 15.67
CA MET A 48 7.79 -12.85 14.56
C MET A 48 7.23 -14.29 14.67
N ASN A 49 8.06 -15.26 15.05
CA ASN A 49 7.64 -16.64 15.32
C ASN A 49 6.61 -16.69 16.46
N TYR A 50 6.83 -15.92 17.53
CA TYR A 50 5.89 -15.84 18.65
C TYR A 50 4.53 -15.27 18.23
N THR A 51 4.54 -14.12 17.54
CA THR A 51 3.29 -13.45 17.08
C THR A 51 2.50 -14.32 16.11
N VAL A 52 3.16 -15.02 15.18
CA VAL A 52 2.50 -15.99 14.27
C VAL A 52 1.89 -17.16 15.05
N LYS A 53 2.57 -17.71 16.06
CA LYS A 53 2.03 -18.78 16.90
C LYS A 53 0.80 -18.33 17.69
N GLN A 54 0.82 -17.12 18.25
CA GLN A 54 -0.35 -16.56 18.94
C GLN A 54 -1.53 -16.34 18.00
N LEU A 55 -1.27 -15.80 16.81
CA LEU A 55 -2.30 -15.60 15.79
C LEU A 55 -2.95 -16.93 15.37
N LYS A 56 -2.16 -17.99 15.17
CA LYS A 56 -2.68 -19.34 14.87
C LYS A 56 -3.46 -19.95 16.03
N SER A 57 -3.03 -19.72 17.27
CA SER A 57 -3.70 -20.24 18.47
C SER A 57 -5.10 -19.66 18.65
N ILE A 58 -5.27 -18.37 18.36
CA ILE A 58 -6.56 -17.68 18.50
C ILE A 58 -7.52 -18.09 17.38
N ASN A 59 -7.02 -18.26 16.15
CA ASN A 59 -7.83 -18.50 14.96
C ASN A 59 -7.77 -19.95 14.48
N LYS A 60 -8.18 -20.92 15.30
CA LYS A 60 -8.14 -22.35 14.97
C LYS A 60 -9.01 -22.75 13.77
N ASN A 61 -10.06 -21.97 13.50
CA ASN A 61 -11.03 -22.26 12.44
C ASN A 61 -10.63 -21.71 11.07
N ILE A 62 -9.57 -20.88 11.01
CA ILE A 62 -9.07 -20.34 9.74
C ILE A 62 -7.93 -21.24 9.28
N ASN A 63 -7.97 -21.68 8.02
CA ASN A 63 -6.92 -22.51 7.44
C ASN A 63 -5.67 -21.66 7.16
N LEU A 64 -4.86 -21.40 8.19
CA LEU A 64 -3.69 -20.51 8.15
C LEU A 64 -2.41 -21.22 7.67
N GLN A 65 -2.53 -22.19 6.75
CA GLN A 65 -1.37 -22.91 6.20
C GLN A 65 -0.34 -21.96 5.57
N GLU A 66 -0.82 -20.87 4.97
CA GLU A 66 0.03 -19.88 4.31
C GLU A 66 0.70 -18.88 5.28
N ILE A 67 0.30 -18.82 6.55
CA ILE A 67 0.97 -17.95 7.53
C ILE A 67 2.14 -18.71 8.15
N THR A 68 3.23 -18.83 7.40
CA THR A 68 4.53 -19.27 7.93
C THR A 68 5.44 -18.06 8.07
N THR A 69 6.46 -18.16 8.93
CA THR A 69 7.40 -17.05 9.15
C THR A 69 8.22 -16.72 7.90
N GLU A 70 8.52 -17.73 7.08
CA GLU A 70 9.07 -17.54 5.73
C GLU A 70 8.14 -16.71 4.85
N ASN A 71 6.83 -16.98 4.90
CA ASN A 71 5.86 -16.24 4.11
C ASN A 71 5.67 -14.82 4.63
N CYS A 72 5.71 -14.61 5.95
CA CYS A 72 5.55 -13.29 6.57
C CYS A 72 6.62 -12.29 6.13
N ILE A 73 7.85 -12.76 5.86
CA ILE A 73 8.95 -11.94 5.32
C ILE A 73 8.62 -11.41 3.92
N THR A 74 7.94 -12.21 3.10
CA THR A 74 7.79 -11.90 1.67
C THR A 74 6.92 -10.67 1.41
N LYS A 75 7.27 -9.90 0.37
CA LYS A 75 6.61 -8.61 0.09
C LYS A 75 5.09 -8.73 -0.07
N LYS A 76 4.61 -9.81 -0.68
CA LYS A 76 3.20 -10.08 -0.99
C LYS A 76 2.38 -10.61 0.20
N PHE A 77 2.99 -10.85 1.36
CA PHE A 77 2.31 -11.38 2.54
C PHE A 77 1.06 -10.59 2.94
N HIS A 78 1.13 -9.25 2.93
CA HIS A 78 -0.01 -8.44 3.34
C HIS A 78 -1.21 -8.63 2.40
N LYS A 79 -1.00 -8.80 1.09
CA LYS A 79 -2.08 -9.06 0.14
C LYS A 79 -2.69 -10.44 0.34
N ILE A 80 -1.87 -11.44 0.65
CA ILE A 80 -2.33 -12.80 0.97
C ILE A 80 -3.18 -12.77 2.25
N LEU A 81 -2.66 -12.14 3.29
CA LEU A 81 -3.35 -11.98 4.57
C LEU A 81 -4.64 -11.19 4.40
N GLN A 82 -4.63 -10.11 3.61
CA GLN A 82 -5.81 -9.31 3.29
C GLN A 82 -6.85 -10.14 2.53
N SER A 83 -6.46 -10.86 1.47
CA SER A 83 -7.38 -11.70 0.70
C SER A 83 -8.06 -12.78 1.55
N GLN A 84 -7.36 -13.33 2.55
CA GLN A 84 -7.92 -14.37 3.43
C GLN A 84 -8.78 -13.80 4.55
N LEU A 85 -8.36 -12.66 5.11
CA LEU A 85 -8.99 -12.09 6.29
C LEU A 85 -10.06 -11.04 5.98
N ASP A 86 -10.10 -10.43 4.79
CA ASP A 86 -11.09 -9.41 4.43
C ASP A 86 -12.52 -9.93 4.58
N CYS A 87 -12.78 -11.17 4.14
CA CYS A 87 -14.09 -11.81 4.27
C CYS A 87 -14.53 -12.08 5.73
N VAL A 88 -13.61 -12.00 6.69
CA VAL A 88 -13.83 -12.33 8.12
C VAL A 88 -13.40 -11.15 9.01
N TRP A 89 -12.99 -10.01 8.44
CA TRP A 89 -12.30 -8.93 9.17
C TRP A 89 -13.13 -8.38 10.33
N HIS A 90 -14.44 -8.29 10.16
CA HIS A 90 -15.37 -7.83 11.19
C HIS A 90 -15.60 -8.85 12.31
N GLN A 91 -15.35 -10.14 12.05
CA GLN A 91 -15.49 -11.23 13.02
C GLN A 91 -14.19 -11.46 13.83
N LEU A 92 -13.06 -10.92 13.36
CA LEU A 92 -11.78 -10.98 14.03
C LEU A 92 -11.78 -10.14 15.31
N SER A 93 -11.22 -10.71 16.38
CA SER A 93 -11.04 -10.03 17.66
C SER A 93 -10.07 -8.85 17.53
N THR A 94 -10.22 -7.84 18.38
CA THR A 94 -9.31 -6.68 18.43
C THR A 94 -7.86 -7.13 18.60
N ARG A 95 -7.64 -8.12 19.46
CA ARG A 95 -6.32 -8.73 19.69
C ARG A 95 -5.71 -9.37 18.45
N THR A 96 -6.51 -10.02 17.59
CA THR A 96 -5.99 -10.55 16.32
C THR A 96 -5.61 -9.46 15.33
N LYS A 97 -6.35 -8.34 15.31
CA LYS A 97 -6.03 -7.17 14.49
C LYS A 97 -4.74 -6.49 14.95
N GLU A 98 -4.52 -6.41 16.26
CA GLU A 98 -3.26 -5.95 16.85
C GLU A 98 -2.07 -6.82 16.41
N TYR A 99 -2.17 -8.16 16.52
CA TYR A 99 -1.10 -9.06 16.05
C TYR A 99 -0.80 -8.89 14.54
N ILE A 100 -1.81 -8.65 13.71
CA ILE A 100 -1.61 -8.39 12.28
C ILE A 100 -0.86 -7.08 12.05
N GLN A 101 -1.21 -6.03 12.81
CA GLN A 101 -0.51 -4.75 12.75
C GLN A 101 0.94 -4.89 13.23
N ASP A 102 1.19 -5.70 14.26
CA ASP A 102 2.54 -6.00 14.73
C ASP A 102 3.38 -6.75 13.70
N LEU A 103 2.82 -7.75 13.03
CA LEU A 103 3.52 -8.44 11.95
C LEU A 103 3.96 -7.47 10.84
N LYS A 104 3.14 -6.44 10.55
CA LYS A 104 3.49 -5.39 9.58
C LYS A 104 4.65 -4.54 10.09
N ILE A 105 4.67 -4.17 11.37
CA ILE A 105 5.72 -3.37 11.99
C ILE A 105 7.03 -4.16 12.06
N LEU A 106 6.99 -5.39 12.59
CA LEU A 106 8.15 -6.29 12.69
C LEU A 106 8.78 -6.56 11.33
N ARG A 107 7.97 -6.79 10.29
CA ARG A 107 8.47 -6.91 8.92
C ARG A 107 9.17 -5.64 8.45
N THR A 108 8.59 -4.47 8.72
CA THR A 108 9.20 -3.19 8.36
C THR A 108 10.54 -3.00 9.07
N MET A 109 10.64 -3.39 10.35
CA MET A 109 11.91 -3.36 11.09
C MET A 109 12.96 -4.30 10.48
N ILE A 110 12.60 -5.53 10.09
CA ILE A 110 13.53 -6.49 9.46
C ILE A 110 14.06 -5.94 8.13
N ILE A 111 13.20 -5.32 7.32
CA ILE A 111 13.58 -4.72 6.04
C ILE A 111 14.50 -3.51 6.27
N ASN A 112 14.15 -2.64 7.20
CA ASN A 112 14.94 -1.45 7.52
C ASN A 112 16.27 -1.79 8.18
N LEU A 113 16.39 -2.92 8.88
CA LEU A 113 17.68 -3.39 9.43
C LEU A 113 18.73 -3.53 8.33
N ILE A 114 18.34 -4.00 7.13
CA ILE A 114 19.24 -4.27 6.01
C ILE A 114 19.42 -3.03 5.11
N HIS A 115 18.36 -2.24 4.89
CA HIS A 115 18.40 -1.14 3.93
C HIS A 115 18.71 0.23 4.55
N ASP A 116 18.25 0.50 5.78
CA ASP A 116 18.49 1.79 6.43
C ASP A 116 19.84 1.83 7.14
N ASP A 117 20.36 3.03 7.37
CA ASP A 117 21.54 3.25 8.20
C ASP A 117 21.27 2.98 9.69
N ALA A 118 22.33 2.74 10.46
CA ALA A 118 22.25 2.41 11.89
C ALA A 118 21.49 3.47 12.70
N VAL A 119 21.64 4.75 12.35
CA VAL A 119 21.04 5.90 13.02
C VAL A 119 19.53 5.97 12.72
N SER A 120 19.15 5.89 11.45
CA SER A 120 17.77 5.75 10.97
C SER A 120 17.05 4.59 11.65
N PHE A 121 17.69 3.42 11.68
CA PHE A 121 17.12 2.22 12.27
C PHE A 121 16.91 2.38 13.78
N TYR A 122 17.89 2.92 14.50
CA TYR A 122 17.75 3.18 15.93
C TYR A 122 16.61 4.17 16.23
N ALA A 123 16.49 5.26 15.46
CA ALA A 123 15.41 6.22 15.60
C ALA A 123 14.01 5.63 15.30
N LEU A 124 13.92 4.63 14.42
CA LEU A 124 12.68 3.90 14.20
C LEU A 124 12.35 3.03 15.41
N VAL A 125 13.32 2.24 15.88
CA VAL A 125 13.15 1.31 17.00
C VAL A 125 12.84 2.06 18.31
N SER A 126 13.46 3.22 18.54
CA SER A 126 13.23 4.02 19.75
C SER A 126 11.81 4.55 19.86
N LYS A 127 11.13 4.86 18.73
CA LYS A 127 9.71 5.26 18.71
C LYS A 127 8.78 4.19 19.28
N TYR A 128 9.11 2.91 19.12
CA TYR A 128 8.30 1.80 19.62
C TYR A 128 8.59 1.44 21.08
N ARG A 129 9.60 2.05 21.71
CA ARG A 129 9.93 1.83 23.13
C ARG A 129 9.04 2.66 24.08
N THR A 130 8.21 3.55 23.57
CA THR A 130 7.36 4.42 24.40
C THR A 130 6.36 3.62 25.24
N PRO A 131 6.11 4.03 26.51
CA PRO A 131 5.16 3.33 27.39
C PRO A 131 3.73 3.32 26.83
N GLU A 132 3.36 4.34 26.05
CA GLU A 132 2.07 4.44 25.35
C GLU A 132 1.87 3.27 24.38
N TYR A 133 2.87 3.02 23.54
CA TYR A 133 2.83 1.91 22.59
C TYR A 133 2.86 0.55 23.28
N ALA A 134 3.46 0.42 24.47
CA ALA A 134 3.43 -0.81 25.24
C ALA A 134 2.04 -1.13 25.84
N GLN A 135 1.19 -0.13 26.09
CA GLN A 135 -0.16 -0.33 26.65
C GLN A 135 -1.20 -0.74 25.61
N VAL A 136 -1.10 -0.22 24.40
CA VAL A 136 -2.08 -0.44 23.32
C VAL A 136 -1.79 -1.73 22.54
N ASN A 137 -0.57 -2.25 22.64
CA ASN A 137 -0.10 -3.28 21.74
C ASN A 137 -0.18 -4.71 22.29
N SER A 138 0.00 -5.71 21.42
CA SER A 138 -0.15 -7.15 21.72
C SER A 138 0.85 -7.74 22.73
N GLY A 139 1.67 -6.89 23.34
CA GLY A 139 2.60 -7.23 24.42
C GLY A 139 3.96 -7.75 23.95
N TRP A 140 4.27 -7.73 22.65
CA TRP A 140 5.54 -8.32 22.18
C TRP A 140 6.81 -7.61 22.70
N ILE A 141 6.65 -6.35 23.12
CA ILE A 141 7.71 -5.55 23.77
C ILE A 141 8.13 -6.12 25.13
N LEU A 142 7.24 -6.87 25.78
CA LEU A 142 7.50 -7.49 27.08
C LEU A 142 8.32 -8.79 26.97
N LEU A 143 8.62 -9.26 25.76
CA LEU A 143 9.48 -10.43 25.58
C LEU A 143 10.95 -10.05 25.83
N ASP A 144 11.70 -10.98 26.42
CA ASP A 144 13.14 -10.85 26.62
C ASP A 144 13.88 -10.60 25.29
N SER A 145 13.42 -11.23 24.19
CA SER A 145 13.94 -10.99 22.83
C SER A 145 13.81 -9.53 22.39
N ALA A 146 12.75 -8.82 22.83
CA ALA A 146 12.55 -7.41 22.51
C ALA A 146 13.49 -6.51 23.33
N GLU A 147 13.73 -6.82 24.62
CA GLU A 147 14.72 -6.11 25.42
C GLU A 147 16.12 -6.23 24.82
N HIS A 148 16.50 -7.43 24.38
CA HIS A 148 17.75 -7.67 23.67
C HIS A 148 17.84 -6.87 22.37
N LEU A 149 16.76 -6.79 21.60
CA LEU A 149 16.68 -5.96 20.39
C LEU A 149 16.95 -4.48 20.69
N PHE A 150 16.33 -3.91 21.72
CA PHE A 150 16.54 -2.49 22.07
C PHE A 150 17.98 -2.22 22.54
N ARG A 151 18.57 -3.16 23.27
CA ARG A 151 19.97 -3.06 23.71
C ARG A 151 20.94 -3.11 22.53
N LEU A 152 20.75 -4.06 21.62
CA LEU A 152 21.59 -4.21 20.43
C LEU A 152 21.43 -3.03 19.45
N ALA A 153 20.20 -2.55 19.24
CA ALA A 153 19.94 -1.37 18.42
C ALA A 153 20.65 -0.11 18.97
N ARG A 154 20.66 0.06 20.30
CA ARG A 154 21.45 1.14 20.94
C ARG A 154 22.95 0.93 20.75
N GLY A 155 23.43 -0.31 20.87
CA GLY A 155 24.84 -0.67 20.68
C GLY A 155 25.37 -0.44 19.25
N ARG A 156 24.49 -0.30 18.24
CA ARG A 156 24.89 0.07 16.87
C ARG A 156 25.22 1.56 16.70
N VAL A 157 24.74 2.42 17.60
CA VAL A 157 24.91 3.89 17.52
C VAL A 157 25.85 4.40 18.61
N TYR A 158 25.73 3.83 19.81
CA TYR A 158 26.49 4.24 20.97
C TYR A 158 27.44 3.14 21.41
N ASN A 159 28.70 3.53 21.66
CA ASN A 159 29.70 2.64 22.23
C ASN A 159 29.42 2.39 23.73
N SER A 160 30.15 1.47 24.37
CA SER A 160 30.03 1.14 25.80
C SER A 160 30.21 2.34 26.74
N LYS A 161 30.83 3.42 26.25
CA LYS A 161 31.01 4.70 26.96
C LYS A 161 29.88 5.72 26.71
N ASN A 162 28.81 5.34 26.01
CA ASN A 162 27.78 6.24 25.47
C ASN A 162 28.29 7.34 24.52
N GLU A 163 29.45 7.12 23.90
CA GLU A 163 29.96 7.97 22.83
C GLU A 163 29.29 7.60 21.50
N PHE A 164 28.99 8.60 20.67
CA PHE A 164 28.46 8.41 19.32
C PHE A 164 29.53 7.83 18.39
N ASP A 165 29.35 6.57 18.00
CA ASP A 165 30.19 5.84 17.04
C ASP A 165 29.30 4.88 16.26
N PRO A 166 28.53 5.38 15.27
CA PRO A 166 27.59 4.57 14.53
C PRO A 166 28.31 3.55 13.64
N GLU A 167 27.77 2.33 13.63
CA GLU A 167 28.24 1.24 12.79
C GLU A 167 27.99 1.55 11.30
N LEU A 168 29.03 1.40 10.47
CA LEU A 168 28.94 1.56 9.01
C LEU A 168 28.22 0.37 8.39
N ALA A 169 27.39 0.61 7.36
CA ALA A 169 26.75 -0.47 6.62
C ALA A 169 27.81 -1.26 5.82
N PRO A 170 27.86 -2.60 5.92
CA PRO A 170 28.82 -3.43 5.18
C PRO A 170 28.75 -3.25 3.65
N LYS A 171 27.54 -3.05 3.11
CA LYS A 171 27.32 -2.79 1.67
C LYS A 171 28.03 -1.54 1.17
N TRP A 172 28.19 -0.51 1.99
CA TRP A 172 28.88 0.72 1.60
C TRP A 172 30.38 0.52 1.43
N GLN A 173 30.98 -0.33 2.26
CA GLN A 173 32.40 -0.68 2.13
C GLN A 173 32.63 -1.43 0.82
N CYS A 174 31.82 -2.45 0.55
CA CYS A 174 31.90 -3.20 -0.71
C CYS A 174 31.65 -2.30 -1.92
N LEU A 175 30.63 -1.44 -1.89
CA LEU A 175 30.36 -0.49 -2.98
C LEU A 175 31.54 0.47 -3.22
N SER A 176 32.18 0.95 -2.15
CA SER A 176 33.34 1.84 -2.26
C SER A 176 34.53 1.11 -2.87
N ASP A 177 34.80 -0.13 -2.45
CA ASP A 177 35.86 -0.95 -3.01
C ASP A 177 35.62 -1.24 -4.51
N LEU A 178 34.37 -1.51 -4.92
CA LEU A 178 34.01 -1.70 -6.33
C LEU A 178 34.23 -0.45 -7.17
N LEU A 179 33.77 0.71 -6.69
CA LEU A 179 33.84 1.97 -7.44
C LEU A 179 35.27 2.54 -7.49
N ILE A 180 36.06 2.36 -6.43
CA ILE A 180 37.39 2.97 -6.31
C ILE A 180 38.50 2.08 -6.88
N LYS A 181 38.40 0.76 -6.74
CA LYS A 181 39.48 -0.18 -7.08
C LYS A 181 39.14 -1.03 -8.30
N GLU A 182 38.07 -1.82 -8.22
CA GLU A 182 37.82 -2.87 -9.22
C GLU A 182 37.43 -2.32 -10.59
N ILE A 183 36.45 -1.42 -10.67
CA ILE A 183 35.99 -0.86 -11.95
C ILE A 183 37.10 -0.03 -12.61
N PRO A 184 37.80 0.89 -11.91
CA PRO A 184 38.90 1.63 -12.51
C PRO A 184 40.06 0.76 -12.97
N ASP A 185 40.41 -0.31 -12.24
CA ASP A 185 41.50 -1.22 -12.62
C ASP A 185 41.14 -2.07 -13.86
N GLU A 186 39.88 -2.47 -14.01
CA GLU A 186 39.42 -3.15 -15.23
C GLU A 186 39.38 -2.23 -16.45
N VAL A 187 38.94 -0.98 -16.27
CA VAL A 187 38.91 0.02 -17.34
C VAL A 187 40.33 0.37 -17.79
N LYS A 188 41.26 0.51 -16.84
CA LYS A 188 42.69 0.70 -17.13
C LYS A 188 43.30 -0.49 -17.87
N LYS A 189 42.91 -1.73 -17.54
CA LYS A 189 43.36 -2.94 -18.28
C LYS A 189 42.82 -3.01 -19.71
N LYS A 190 41.66 -2.40 -19.99
CA LYS A 190 41.06 -2.34 -21.33
C LYS A 190 41.54 -1.17 -22.19
N ASN A 191 42.41 -0.29 -21.66
CA ASN A 191 42.90 0.93 -22.34
C ASN A 191 41.77 1.89 -22.80
N GLU A 192 40.67 1.95 -22.05
CA GLU A 192 39.55 2.87 -22.30
C GLU A 192 39.60 4.08 -21.35
N SER A 193 39.04 5.21 -21.79
CA SER A 193 38.99 6.42 -20.96
C SER A 193 37.97 6.28 -19.82
N LEU A 194 38.37 6.55 -18.58
CA LEU A 194 37.48 6.55 -17.41
C LEU A 194 36.26 7.49 -17.55
N ASN A 195 36.33 8.50 -18.41
CA ASN A 195 35.25 9.45 -18.63
C ASN A 195 34.12 8.92 -19.53
N SER A 196 34.37 7.87 -20.33
CA SER A 196 33.34 7.26 -21.19
C SER A 196 32.58 6.14 -20.50
N THR A 197 33.10 5.62 -19.38
CA THR A 197 32.48 4.50 -18.69
C THR A 197 31.31 4.96 -17.84
N LYS A 198 30.16 4.36 -18.12
CA LYS A 198 28.90 4.63 -17.43
C LYS A 198 28.59 3.48 -16.49
N VAL A 199 28.48 3.78 -15.21
CA VAL A 199 28.10 2.83 -14.16
C VAL A 199 26.66 3.10 -13.75
N LEU A 200 25.81 2.08 -13.83
CA LEU A 200 24.42 2.17 -13.40
C LEU A 200 24.23 1.41 -12.08
N ILE A 201 23.91 2.12 -11.00
CA ILE A 201 23.57 1.54 -9.70
C ILE A 201 22.04 1.44 -9.59
N LEU A 202 21.54 0.21 -9.41
CA LEU A 202 20.11 -0.06 -9.31
C LEU A 202 19.68 -0.31 -7.87
N CYS A 203 18.66 0.44 -7.45
CA CYS A 203 18.12 0.44 -6.10
C CYS A 203 16.62 0.14 -6.08
N LEU A 204 16.10 -0.25 -4.91
CA LEU A 204 14.68 -0.57 -4.76
C LEU A 204 13.83 0.67 -4.48
N ASP A 205 14.29 1.51 -3.56
CA ASP A 205 13.53 2.64 -3.01
C ASP A 205 14.23 3.98 -3.29
N ASN A 206 13.44 5.03 -3.52
CA ASN A 206 13.97 6.40 -3.68
C ASN A 206 14.73 6.86 -2.43
N LYS A 207 14.35 6.37 -1.25
CA LYS A 207 15.08 6.64 0.01
C LYS A 207 16.50 6.11 -0.04
N THR A 208 16.68 4.86 -0.47
CA THR A 208 18.02 4.26 -0.62
C THR A 208 18.82 4.95 -1.71
N CYS A 209 18.17 5.40 -2.79
CA CYS A 209 18.82 6.22 -3.82
C CYS A 209 19.34 7.54 -3.25
N SER A 210 18.53 8.25 -2.47
CA SER A 210 18.93 9.48 -1.78
C SER A 210 20.06 9.22 -0.78
N GLN A 211 19.94 8.19 0.05
CA GLN A 211 20.98 7.78 0.99
C GLN A 211 22.31 7.48 0.29
N LEU A 212 22.30 6.74 -0.82
CA LEU A 212 23.51 6.44 -1.59
C LEU A 212 24.08 7.70 -2.25
N ASN A 213 23.24 8.60 -2.74
CA ASN A 213 23.69 9.88 -3.28
C ASN A 213 24.43 10.70 -2.21
N HIS A 214 23.84 10.86 -1.03
CA HIS A 214 24.48 11.57 0.09
C HIS A 214 25.74 10.86 0.60
N PHE A 215 25.75 9.52 0.58
CA PHE A 215 26.92 8.73 0.95
C PHE A 215 28.09 8.97 -0.02
N LEU A 216 27.82 9.00 -1.33
CA LEU A 216 28.85 9.22 -2.35
C LEU A 216 29.36 10.67 -2.39
N THR A 217 28.53 11.66 -2.03
CA THR A 217 28.93 13.08 -2.02
C THR A 217 29.60 13.53 -0.73
N LEU A 218 29.04 13.17 0.44
CA LEU A 218 29.50 13.64 1.75
C LEU A 218 30.47 12.66 2.43
N GLY A 219 30.47 11.40 2.02
CA GLY A 219 31.17 10.30 2.69
C GLY A 219 30.42 9.74 3.90
N ALA A 220 30.80 8.52 4.30
CA ALA A 220 30.08 7.70 5.27
C ALA A 220 29.85 8.38 6.64
N ASN A 221 30.92 8.96 7.21
CA ASN A 221 30.88 9.51 8.57
C ASN A 221 30.10 10.82 8.63
N LYS A 222 30.31 11.73 7.66
CA LYS A 222 29.60 13.02 7.61
C LYS A 222 28.10 12.82 7.39
N TYR A 223 27.72 11.86 6.54
CA TYR A 223 26.32 11.46 6.35
C TYR A 223 25.66 10.95 7.64
N LEU A 224 26.32 10.05 8.38
CA LEU A 224 25.77 9.51 9.64
C LEU A 224 25.62 10.58 10.72
N PHE A 225 26.51 11.57 10.74
CA PHE A 225 26.41 12.70 11.65
C PHE A 225 25.27 13.65 11.25
N TYR A 226 25.16 14.01 9.96
CA TYR A 226 24.07 14.82 9.42
C TYR A 226 22.69 14.18 9.68
N THR A 227 22.56 12.87 9.45
CA THR A 227 21.31 12.14 9.70
C THR A 227 20.94 12.04 11.17
N ALA A 228 21.93 12.07 12.07
CA ALA A 228 21.67 12.08 13.51
C ALA A 228 21.06 13.41 13.98
N PHE A 229 21.51 14.54 13.43
CA PHE A 229 20.89 15.85 13.69
C PHE A 229 19.48 15.93 13.12
N ARG A 230 19.26 15.49 11.86
CA ARG A 230 17.93 15.51 11.23
C ARG A 230 16.87 14.71 12.00
N ARG A 231 17.29 13.75 12.83
CA ARG A 231 16.40 12.89 13.62
C ARG A 231 16.39 13.20 15.13
N ASP A 232 16.96 14.33 15.53
CA ASP A 232 16.98 14.82 16.92
C ASP A 232 17.48 13.77 17.94
N LEU A 233 18.57 13.06 17.62
CA LEU A 233 19.16 12.11 18.56
C LEU A 233 20.01 12.83 19.62
N THR A 234 19.86 12.42 20.87
CA THR A 234 20.66 12.97 21.98
C THR A 234 22.12 12.50 21.87
N ILE A 235 23.01 13.39 21.42
CA ILE A 235 24.45 13.16 21.34
C ILE A 235 25.12 13.88 22.51
N ASN A 236 25.50 13.13 23.55
CA ASN A 236 26.15 13.71 24.73
C ASN A 236 27.69 13.74 24.62
N ALA A 237 28.29 12.81 23.88
CA ALA A 237 29.73 12.72 23.63
C ALA A 237 30.01 12.10 22.26
N VAL A 238 31.04 12.59 21.57
CA VAL A 238 31.37 12.24 20.18
C VAL A 238 32.75 11.59 20.14
N SER A 239 32.88 10.47 19.40
CA SER A 239 34.16 9.75 19.24
C SER A 239 35.23 10.60 18.54
N SER A 240 36.52 10.28 18.72
CA SER A 240 37.67 11.03 18.19
C SER A 240 37.65 11.19 16.66
N LYS A 241 36.97 10.31 15.93
CA LYS A 241 36.78 10.38 14.47
C LYS A 241 35.91 11.55 14.00
N TYR A 242 35.09 12.09 14.89
CA TYR A 242 34.05 13.06 14.56
C TYR A 242 34.32 14.46 15.15
N LYS A 243 35.39 14.62 15.94
CA LYS A 243 35.78 15.92 16.52
C LYS A 243 36.10 16.99 15.47
N ASN A 244 36.59 16.59 14.30
CA ASN A 244 36.98 17.49 13.21
C ASN A 244 35.79 18.05 12.40
N PHE A 245 34.57 17.54 12.60
CA PHE A 245 33.39 17.92 11.80
C PHE A 245 32.40 18.82 12.54
N ASN A 246 32.69 19.19 13.79
CA ASN A 246 31.82 20.09 14.57
C ASN A 246 31.83 21.53 14.03
N ASP A 247 32.92 21.97 13.41
CA ASP A 247 33.07 23.35 12.93
C ASP A 247 32.32 23.58 11.59
N ASP A 248 32.35 22.60 10.67
CA ASP A 248 31.77 22.71 9.31
C ASP A 248 30.24 22.77 9.23
N ILE A 249 29.51 22.32 10.28
CA ILE A 249 28.02 22.23 10.23
C ILE A 249 27.34 23.48 10.80
N SER A 250 28.08 24.30 11.56
CA SER A 250 27.57 25.59 12.04
C SER A 250 27.19 26.56 10.89
N GLN A 251 27.71 26.34 9.68
CA GLN A 251 27.38 27.07 8.46
C GLN A 251 26.21 26.47 7.66
N LEU A 252 25.83 25.20 7.89
CA LEU A 252 24.75 24.50 7.16
C LEU A 252 23.38 24.59 7.85
N SER A 253 23.32 25.12 9.08
CA SER A 253 22.09 25.27 9.87
C SER A 253 21.19 26.43 9.42
N GLY A 254 21.57 27.18 8.38
CA GLY A 254 20.85 28.34 7.86
C GLY A 254 19.83 28.06 6.75
N GLU A 255 19.78 26.86 6.16
CA GLU A 255 18.85 26.57 5.06
C GLU A 255 17.56 25.90 5.55
N ASN A 256 16.46 26.62 5.38
CA ASN A 256 15.10 26.14 5.64
C ASN A 256 14.75 24.90 4.81
N PRO A 257 13.86 24.01 5.30
CA PRO A 257 13.42 22.79 4.60
C PRO A 257 12.57 23.03 3.33
N GLU A 258 12.44 24.26 2.82
CA GLU A 258 11.63 24.60 1.64
C GLU A 258 12.31 24.26 0.30
N SER A 259 13.62 24.01 0.26
CA SER A 259 14.35 23.64 -0.96
C SER A 259 14.17 22.16 -1.38
N GLU A 260 13.56 21.31 -0.54
CA GLU A 260 13.30 19.89 -0.89
C GLU A 260 12.12 19.71 -1.87
N ALA A 261 11.25 20.71 -2.06
CA ALA A 261 10.14 20.62 -3.02
C ALA A 261 10.58 20.80 -4.49
N GLU A 262 11.64 21.57 -4.74
CA GLU A 262 12.18 21.79 -6.10
C GLU A 262 13.16 20.69 -6.53
N PHE A 263 13.91 20.10 -5.59
CA PHE A 263 14.87 19.02 -5.91
C PHE A 263 14.23 17.69 -6.31
N ASN A 264 12.94 17.47 -6.01
CA ASN A 264 12.20 16.28 -6.42
C ASN A 264 11.70 16.34 -7.88
N LYS A 265 11.90 17.46 -8.58
CA LYS A 265 11.58 17.64 -10.00
C LYS A 265 12.80 18.10 -10.78
N SER A 266 13.71 17.19 -11.12
CA SER A 266 14.50 17.38 -12.35
C SER A 266 15.34 16.15 -12.68
N ASN A 267 14.95 15.48 -13.76
CA ASN A 267 15.92 14.86 -14.63
C ASN A 267 16.77 15.98 -15.23
N TYR A 268 18.06 16.05 -14.92
CA TYR A 268 18.99 16.88 -15.70
C TYR A 268 19.79 15.98 -16.64
N VAL A 269 19.43 16.04 -17.92
CA VAL A 269 20.33 15.75 -19.03
C VAL A 269 21.00 17.09 -19.36
N LEU A 270 22.31 17.19 -19.11
CA LEU A 270 23.09 18.36 -19.49
C LEU A 270 23.33 18.30 -21.01
N THR A 271 22.64 19.13 -21.79
CA THR A 271 23.00 19.38 -23.20
C THR A 271 22.90 20.86 -23.47
N GLN A 272 24.05 21.48 -23.73
CA GLN A 272 24.13 22.87 -24.17
C GLN A 272 23.52 22.99 -25.57
N VAL A 273 22.49 23.84 -25.71
CA VAL A 273 22.18 24.49 -26.98
C VAL A 273 22.00 25.96 -26.69
N THR A 274 22.85 26.76 -27.34
CA THR A 274 22.85 28.23 -27.34
C THR A 274 21.71 28.77 -28.19
N GLN A 275 20.88 29.66 -27.62
CA GLN A 275 20.27 30.76 -28.35
C GLN A 275 20.11 31.98 -27.43
N PRO A 276 20.43 33.21 -27.87
CA PRO A 276 20.31 34.42 -27.07
C PRO A 276 18.97 35.11 -27.32
N VAL A 277 18.25 35.50 -26.26
CA VAL A 277 17.23 36.56 -26.31
C VAL A 277 17.28 37.33 -24.99
N ASP A 278 17.28 38.65 -25.12
CA ASP A 278 17.60 39.68 -24.13
C ASP A 278 16.59 39.85 -22.97
N ASN A 279 17.16 40.17 -21.80
CA ASN A 279 16.74 41.15 -20.77
C ASN A 279 15.27 41.21 -20.28
N GLU A 280 15.02 40.87 -19.01
CA GLU A 280 14.99 41.79 -17.85
C GLU A 280 14.54 41.06 -16.55
N ASP A 281 15.05 41.50 -15.41
CA ASP A 281 14.79 41.06 -14.01
C ASP A 281 15.45 39.78 -13.48
N SER A 282 16.77 39.85 -13.28
CA SER A 282 17.49 39.04 -12.28
C SER A 282 17.62 39.85 -10.98
N MET A 283 16.84 39.48 -9.97
CA MET A 283 17.11 39.80 -8.55
C MET A 283 17.73 38.56 -7.90
N PHE A 284 19.03 38.34 -8.08
CA PHE A 284 19.81 37.45 -7.23
C PHE A 284 21.20 38.07 -7.03
N GLU A 285 21.57 38.29 -5.76
CA GLU A 285 22.92 38.68 -5.39
C GLU A 285 23.90 37.53 -5.69
N PRO A 286 25.06 37.79 -6.30
CA PRO A 286 26.08 36.77 -6.52
C PRO A 286 26.80 36.47 -5.19
N ILE A 287 26.80 35.20 -4.78
CA ILE A 287 27.54 34.72 -3.61
C ILE A 287 29.04 34.73 -3.94
N THR A 288 29.80 35.53 -3.20
CA THR A 288 31.24 35.84 -3.37
C THR A 288 32.20 34.67 -3.04
N GLU A 289 31.72 33.43 -2.94
CA GLU A 289 32.55 32.26 -2.62
C GLU A 289 32.95 31.43 -3.85
N ILE A 290 32.46 31.77 -5.05
CA ILE A 290 32.80 31.07 -6.31
C ILE A 290 34.11 31.60 -6.93
N GLU A 291 34.60 32.78 -6.53
CA GLU A 291 35.81 33.37 -7.14
C GLU A 291 37.14 32.84 -6.59
N ASN A 292 37.13 32.06 -5.50
CA ASN A 292 38.35 31.53 -4.87
C ASN A 292 38.58 30.02 -5.06
N LEU A 293 37.82 29.36 -5.94
CA LEU A 293 38.11 27.99 -6.37
C LEU A 293 38.79 28.01 -7.73
N ASP A 294 40.10 27.79 -7.69
CA ASP A 294 41.00 27.63 -8.83
C ASP A 294 40.46 26.55 -9.80
N LEU A 295 39.72 26.98 -10.83
CA LEU A 295 38.96 26.13 -11.76
C LEU A 295 39.84 25.38 -12.79
N THR A 296 41.11 25.14 -12.48
CA THR A 296 42.09 24.52 -13.39
C THR A 296 42.70 23.21 -12.86
N GLN A 297 42.22 22.70 -11.72
CA GLN A 297 42.59 21.37 -11.19
C GLN A 297 41.39 20.46 -10.91
N ILE A 298 40.40 20.42 -11.81
CA ILE A 298 39.35 19.41 -11.73
C ILE A 298 39.92 18.06 -12.21
N GLU A 299 40.14 17.21 -11.22
CA GLU A 299 40.22 15.74 -11.22
C GLU A 299 39.93 15.08 -12.59
N LYS A 300 40.99 14.72 -13.32
CA LYS A 300 40.92 13.62 -14.29
C LYS A 300 40.85 12.32 -13.49
N ASP A 301 39.91 11.42 -13.83
CA ASP A 301 39.78 10.01 -13.39
C ASP A 301 38.61 9.69 -12.42
N LYS A 302 37.35 10.02 -12.75
CA LYS A 302 36.18 9.37 -12.09
C LYS A 302 35.08 9.00 -13.12
N PRO A 303 34.50 7.78 -13.04
CA PRO A 303 33.45 7.33 -13.95
C PRO A 303 32.11 8.02 -13.71
N ILE A 304 31.24 8.07 -14.72
CA ILE A 304 29.89 8.65 -14.60
C ILE A 304 29.00 7.64 -13.88
N ILE A 305 28.62 7.96 -12.65
CA ILE A 305 27.74 7.13 -11.81
C ILE A 305 26.30 7.63 -11.95
N CYS A 306 25.41 6.78 -12.44
CA CYS A 306 23.97 7.02 -12.43
C CYS A 306 23.30 6.10 -11.42
N ILE A 307 22.51 6.66 -10.50
CA ILE A 307 21.72 5.89 -9.53
C ILE A 307 20.27 5.94 -9.96
N GLN A 308 19.64 4.78 -10.10
CA GLN A 308 18.23 4.68 -10.48
C GLN A 308 17.50 3.67 -9.61
N THR A 309 16.19 3.88 -9.45
CA THR A 309 15.30 2.86 -8.90
C THR A 309 14.74 1.94 -9.97
N PHE A 310 14.39 0.70 -9.61
CA PHE A 310 13.77 -0.26 -10.53
C PHE A 310 12.45 0.24 -11.14
N LYS A 311 11.75 1.14 -10.44
CA LYS A 311 10.45 1.69 -10.85
C LYS A 311 10.42 3.19 -10.53
N GLN A 312 10.73 4.03 -11.50
CA GLN A 312 10.48 5.46 -11.35
C GLN A 312 8.98 5.71 -11.31
N ASN A 313 8.47 6.24 -10.19
CA ASN A 313 7.06 6.62 -10.00
C ASN A 313 6.04 5.52 -10.35
N GLY A 314 6.41 4.25 -10.19
CA GLY A 314 5.55 3.10 -10.50
C GLY A 314 5.59 2.60 -11.95
N ASN A 315 6.31 3.27 -12.85
CA ASN A 315 6.44 2.85 -14.25
C ASN A 315 7.41 1.67 -14.38
N HIS A 316 6.89 0.51 -14.80
CA HIS A 316 7.67 -0.74 -14.97
C HIS A 316 8.64 -0.73 -16.16
N LEU A 317 8.43 0.14 -17.15
CA LEU A 317 9.29 0.30 -18.32
C LEU A 317 10.44 1.30 -18.12
N SER A 318 10.46 2.02 -17.00
CA SER A 318 11.49 3.05 -16.76
C SER A 318 12.90 2.48 -16.81
N LEU A 319 13.13 1.29 -16.25
CA LEU A 319 14.43 0.64 -16.29
C LEU A 319 14.88 0.31 -17.72
N GLU A 320 13.97 -0.21 -18.55
CA GLU A 320 14.27 -0.57 -19.94
C GLU A 320 14.66 0.65 -20.77
N GLN A 321 13.89 1.74 -20.62
CA GLN A 321 14.19 3.03 -21.28
C GLN A 321 15.55 3.58 -20.83
N THR A 322 15.90 3.46 -19.55
CA THR A 322 17.17 3.96 -19.04
C THR A 322 18.35 3.07 -19.45
N LEU A 323 18.17 1.74 -19.50
CA LEU A 323 19.17 0.84 -20.06
C LEU A 323 19.43 1.14 -21.54
N GLU A 324 18.38 1.40 -22.33
CA GLU A 324 18.50 1.79 -23.73
C GLU A 324 19.14 3.17 -23.93
N ALA A 325 18.83 4.15 -23.08
CA ALA A 325 19.38 5.50 -23.17
C ALA A 325 20.84 5.59 -22.69
N LEU A 326 21.17 4.94 -21.57
CA LEU A 326 22.50 5.03 -20.97
C LEU A 326 23.49 4.03 -21.58
N ARG A 327 23.03 2.86 -22.02
CA ARG A 327 23.85 1.70 -22.43
C ARG A 327 25.07 1.50 -21.53
N PRO A 328 24.86 1.19 -20.23
CA PRO A 328 25.95 1.06 -19.27
C PRO A 328 26.79 -0.20 -19.52
N GLU A 329 28.10 -0.08 -19.35
CA GLU A 329 29.03 -1.24 -19.38
C GLU A 329 29.01 -1.99 -18.05
N TYR A 330 28.87 -1.25 -16.94
CA TYR A 330 28.88 -1.79 -15.59
C TYR A 330 27.55 -1.52 -14.91
N ILE A 331 26.90 -2.58 -14.43
CA ILE A 331 25.63 -2.51 -13.71
C ILE A 331 25.85 -3.07 -12.30
N ILE A 332 25.53 -2.28 -11.28
CA ILE A 332 25.63 -2.69 -9.88
C ILE A 332 24.22 -2.85 -9.32
N LEU A 333 23.86 -4.08 -8.97
CA LEU A 333 22.60 -4.40 -8.29
C LEU A 333 22.82 -4.32 -6.78
N TYR A 334 22.51 -3.15 -6.20
CA TYR A 334 22.58 -2.97 -4.75
C TYR A 334 21.49 -3.75 -4.00
N HIS A 335 20.34 -3.93 -4.67
CA HIS A 335 19.23 -4.77 -4.22
C HIS A 335 18.96 -5.85 -5.27
N SER A 336 18.60 -7.04 -4.80
CA SER A 336 18.24 -8.15 -5.69
C SER A 336 16.75 -8.12 -6.03
N ASP A 337 16.41 -8.00 -7.31
CA ASP A 337 15.04 -8.18 -7.80
C ASP A 337 15.01 -9.06 -9.06
N VAL A 338 14.17 -10.09 -9.03
CA VAL A 338 14.06 -11.09 -10.11
C VAL A 338 13.60 -10.43 -11.42
N ALA A 339 12.72 -9.43 -11.34
CA ALA A 339 12.21 -8.73 -12.53
C ALA A 339 13.30 -7.92 -13.23
N ALA A 340 14.11 -7.18 -12.46
CA ALA A 340 15.20 -6.38 -13.00
C ALA A 340 16.28 -7.24 -13.67
N VAL A 341 16.64 -8.38 -13.07
CA VAL A 341 17.61 -9.32 -13.66
C VAL A 341 17.14 -9.80 -15.04
N ARG A 342 15.86 -10.12 -15.19
CA ARG A 342 15.28 -10.56 -16.47
C ARG A 342 15.23 -9.44 -17.51
N GLN A 343 15.00 -8.20 -17.08
CA GLN A 343 15.04 -7.05 -17.97
C GLN A 343 16.47 -6.80 -18.47
N ILE A 344 17.47 -6.97 -17.62
CA ILE A 344 18.89 -6.86 -18.00
C ILE A 344 19.30 -7.97 -18.98
N GLU A 345 18.86 -9.20 -18.74
CA GLU A 345 19.09 -10.30 -19.70
C GLU A 345 18.44 -10.05 -21.06
N LEU A 346 17.20 -9.53 -21.06
CA LEU A 346 16.51 -9.16 -22.30
C LEU A 346 17.24 -8.03 -23.03
N PHE A 347 17.73 -7.04 -22.28
CA PHE A 347 18.52 -5.93 -22.81
C PHE A 347 19.81 -6.43 -23.46
N GLU A 348 20.54 -7.34 -22.80
CA GLU A 348 21.73 -7.97 -23.41
C GLU A 348 21.39 -8.75 -24.68
N ALA A 349 20.29 -9.49 -24.69
CA ALA A 349 19.85 -10.22 -25.89
C ALA A 349 19.48 -9.29 -27.06
N ARG A 350 19.09 -8.04 -26.80
CA ARG A 350 18.79 -7.04 -27.85
C ARG A 350 20.03 -6.37 -28.42
N LYS A 351 21.16 -6.35 -27.70
CA LYS A 351 22.39 -5.71 -28.17
C LYS A 351 22.97 -6.44 -29.38
N LYS A 352 23.50 -5.66 -30.34
CA LYS A 352 24.23 -6.19 -31.50
C LYS A 352 25.53 -6.87 -31.07
N SER A 353 25.95 -7.92 -31.76
CA SER A 353 27.14 -8.72 -31.42
C SER A 353 28.46 -7.95 -31.32
N GLU A 354 28.54 -6.74 -31.90
CA GLU A 354 29.72 -5.87 -31.88
C GLU A 354 29.85 -5.04 -30.58
N GLU A 355 28.79 -4.91 -29.79
CA GLU A 355 28.80 -4.13 -28.55
C GLU A 355 29.38 -4.93 -27.38
N ALA A 356 30.13 -4.27 -26.49
CA ALA A 356 30.67 -4.88 -25.28
C ALA A 356 29.57 -5.47 -24.39
N MET A 357 29.85 -6.63 -23.78
CA MET A 357 28.97 -7.30 -22.84
C MET A 357 28.94 -6.53 -21.53
N SER A 358 27.76 -6.24 -21.00
CA SER A 358 27.66 -5.60 -19.68
C SER A 358 28.07 -6.57 -18.59
N LYS A 359 28.82 -6.04 -17.62
CA LYS A 359 29.21 -6.74 -16.40
C LYS A 359 28.26 -6.35 -15.28
N VAL A 360 27.64 -7.34 -14.64
CA VAL A 360 26.63 -7.15 -13.59
C VAL A 360 27.19 -7.64 -12.26
N TYR A 361 27.27 -6.74 -11.30
CA TYR A 361 27.67 -7.04 -9.92
C TYR A 361 26.43 -7.20 -9.04
N PHE A 362 26.29 -8.34 -8.37
CA PHE A 362 25.23 -8.59 -7.39
C PHE A 362 25.77 -8.43 -5.97
N LEU A 363 25.24 -7.46 -5.22
CA LEU A 363 25.51 -7.35 -3.78
C LEU A 363 24.45 -8.13 -3.00
N ILE A 364 24.82 -9.32 -2.53
CA ILE A 364 23.94 -10.18 -1.73
C ILE A 364 24.54 -10.32 -0.34
N HIS A 365 23.71 -10.12 0.69
CA HIS A 365 24.15 -10.48 2.03
C HIS A 365 23.93 -11.98 2.28
N ASP A 366 25.01 -12.68 2.62
CA ASP A 366 24.97 -14.11 2.93
C ASP A 366 24.15 -14.39 4.22
N LYS A 367 23.30 -15.43 4.18
CA LYS A 367 22.46 -15.91 5.31
C LYS A 367 21.46 -14.89 5.82
N THR A 368 20.99 -14.00 4.95
CA THR A 368 20.06 -12.94 5.34
C THR A 368 18.63 -13.17 4.91
N VAL A 369 17.73 -12.37 5.49
CA VAL A 369 16.33 -12.29 5.09
C VAL A 369 16.18 -11.84 3.64
N GLU A 370 17.08 -10.99 3.13
CA GLU A 370 17.06 -10.51 1.74
C GLU A 370 17.29 -11.67 0.76
N GLU A 371 18.33 -12.47 0.99
CA GLU A 371 18.64 -13.66 0.20
C GLU A 371 17.51 -14.69 0.28
N GLN A 372 17.04 -15.01 1.49
CA GLN A 372 15.94 -15.97 1.67
C GLN A 372 14.65 -15.49 0.97
N SER A 373 14.34 -14.20 1.01
CA SER A 373 13.20 -13.61 0.29
C SER A 373 13.36 -13.76 -1.22
N TYR A 374 14.57 -13.56 -1.75
CA TYR A 374 14.88 -13.74 -3.17
C TYR A 374 14.76 -15.22 -3.59
N LEU A 375 15.37 -16.15 -2.85
CA LEU A 375 15.33 -17.59 -3.12
C LEU A 375 13.90 -18.15 -3.00
N THR A 376 13.15 -17.74 -1.99
CA THR A 376 11.75 -18.17 -1.83
C THR A 376 10.87 -17.66 -2.97
N ALA A 377 11.10 -16.45 -3.48
CA ALA A 377 10.39 -15.93 -4.65
C ALA A 377 10.67 -16.79 -5.90
N LEU A 378 11.93 -17.14 -6.16
CA LEU A 378 12.31 -18.02 -7.27
C LEU A 378 11.72 -19.44 -7.12
N ARG A 379 11.75 -20.01 -5.91
CA ARG A 379 11.16 -21.34 -5.64
C ARG A 379 9.65 -21.34 -5.87
N ARG A 380 8.93 -20.34 -5.37
CA ARG A 380 7.48 -20.23 -5.58
C ARG A 380 7.12 -20.08 -7.05
N GLU A 381 7.88 -19.28 -7.80
CA GLU A 381 7.66 -19.12 -9.23
C GLU A 381 7.88 -20.44 -9.98
N LYS A 382 8.96 -21.16 -9.68
CA LYS A 382 9.24 -22.48 -10.26
C LYS A 382 8.11 -23.47 -9.96
N GLN A 383 7.70 -23.59 -8.70
CA GLN A 383 6.61 -24.47 -8.27
C GLN A 383 5.28 -24.11 -8.95
N ALA A 384 4.98 -22.82 -9.11
CA ALA A 384 3.77 -22.38 -9.79
C ALA A 384 3.75 -22.80 -11.27
N PHE A 385 4.89 -22.67 -11.96
CA PHE A 385 4.98 -23.13 -13.35
C PHE A 385 4.95 -24.66 -13.49
N GLU A 386 5.59 -25.39 -12.57
CA GLU A 386 5.50 -26.85 -12.53
C GLU A 386 4.05 -27.32 -12.32
N LEU A 387 3.32 -26.67 -11.41
CA LEU A 387 1.91 -26.94 -11.19
C LEU A 387 1.08 -26.67 -12.46
N LEU A 388 1.32 -25.56 -13.17
CA LEU A 388 0.63 -25.26 -14.43
C LEU A 388 0.92 -26.30 -15.53
N ILE A 389 2.14 -26.84 -15.57
CA ILE A 389 2.49 -27.91 -16.51
C ILE A 389 1.75 -29.21 -16.16
N GLN A 390 1.69 -29.56 -14.87
CA GLN A 390 0.99 -30.75 -14.39
C GLN A 390 -0.53 -30.64 -14.60
N THR A 391 -1.12 -29.47 -14.33
CA THR A 391 -2.56 -29.27 -14.57
C THR A 391 -2.87 -29.29 -16.06
N LYS A 392 -2.01 -28.72 -16.91
CA LYS A 392 -2.16 -28.82 -18.37
C LYS A 392 -2.09 -30.26 -18.87
N SER A 393 -1.16 -31.07 -18.35
CA SER A 393 -1.04 -32.47 -18.80
C SER A 393 -2.23 -33.33 -18.39
N ILE A 394 -2.92 -32.97 -17.31
CA ILE A 394 -4.11 -33.67 -16.79
C ILE A 394 -5.41 -33.12 -17.43
N MET A 395 -5.45 -31.83 -17.78
CA MET A 395 -6.66 -31.16 -18.26
C MET A 395 -7.10 -31.72 -19.61
N VAL A 396 -8.21 -32.47 -19.61
CA VAL A 396 -8.96 -32.85 -20.80
C VAL A 396 -9.83 -31.65 -21.20
N VAL A 397 -9.46 -30.94 -22.27
CA VAL A 397 -10.28 -29.85 -22.81
C VAL A 397 -11.46 -30.46 -23.58
N PRO A 398 -12.72 -30.24 -23.16
CA PRO A 398 -13.88 -30.72 -23.91
C PRO A 398 -13.93 -30.05 -25.28
N SER A 399 -14.19 -30.82 -26.33
CA SER A 399 -14.23 -30.35 -27.73
C SER A 399 -15.23 -29.21 -27.99
N TYR A 400 -16.21 -29.01 -27.11
CA TYR A 400 -17.23 -27.95 -27.18
C TYR A 400 -16.74 -26.59 -26.66
N GLN A 401 -15.64 -26.53 -25.90
CA GLN A 401 -14.95 -25.27 -25.54
C GLN A 401 -14.06 -24.75 -26.68
N ASP A 402 -13.84 -25.56 -27.71
CA ASP A 402 -12.91 -25.29 -28.80
C ASP A 402 -13.47 -24.30 -29.84
N GLY A 403 -14.68 -23.77 -29.62
CA GLY A 403 -15.35 -22.82 -30.52
C GLY A 403 -15.58 -23.35 -31.93
N LYS A 404 -15.55 -24.68 -32.11
CA LYS A 404 -15.73 -25.37 -33.40
C LYS A 404 -17.19 -25.53 -33.79
N THR A 405 -18.11 -25.38 -32.85
CA THR A 405 -19.55 -25.34 -33.09
C THR A 405 -20.01 -23.88 -32.96
N ASP A 406 -20.74 -23.39 -33.96
CA ASP A 406 -21.45 -22.09 -33.94
C ASP A 406 -22.59 -22.04 -32.89
N GLU A 407 -22.66 -23.06 -32.04
CA GLU A 407 -23.37 -23.04 -30.77
C GLU A 407 -22.65 -22.08 -29.83
N TYR A 408 -22.77 -20.78 -30.11
CA TYR A 408 -22.87 -19.81 -29.03
C TYR A 408 -23.81 -20.42 -28.01
N PHE A 409 -23.35 -20.51 -26.75
CA PHE A 409 -24.24 -20.70 -25.62
C PHE A 409 -25.23 -19.51 -25.65
N ASN A 410 -26.30 -19.64 -26.43
CA ASN A 410 -27.58 -19.04 -26.12
C ASN A 410 -27.96 -19.70 -24.80
N LEU A 411 -27.44 -19.12 -23.72
CA LEU A 411 -27.70 -19.44 -22.34
C LEU A 411 -29.21 -19.47 -22.16
N ASN A 412 -29.82 -20.65 -22.30
CA ASN A 412 -31.20 -20.97 -21.99
C ASN A 412 -32.15 -19.76 -22.01
N VAL A 413 -32.12 -18.98 -23.09
CA VAL A 413 -33.37 -18.42 -23.57
C VAL A 413 -33.99 -19.65 -24.20
N GLU A 414 -34.61 -20.49 -23.37
CA GLU A 414 -35.87 -21.04 -23.81
C GLU A 414 -36.63 -19.79 -24.26
N GLU A 415 -36.59 -19.51 -25.57
CA GLU A 415 -37.75 -18.99 -26.23
C GLU A 415 -38.80 -19.96 -25.77
N SER A 416 -39.51 -19.57 -24.71
CA SER A 416 -40.70 -20.24 -24.24
C SER A 416 -41.48 -20.39 -25.52
N GLU A 417 -41.45 -21.60 -26.10
CA GLU A 417 -42.19 -21.88 -27.29
C GLU A 417 -43.57 -21.35 -26.98
N THR A 418 -43.96 -20.35 -27.75
CA THR A 418 -45.29 -19.81 -27.69
C THR A 418 -46.20 -21.00 -27.84
N THR A 419 -46.74 -21.51 -26.72
CA THR A 419 -47.94 -22.32 -26.75
C THR A 419 -48.96 -21.36 -27.32
N ASN A 420 -49.10 -21.45 -28.65
CA ASN A 420 -50.03 -20.68 -29.43
C ASN A 420 -51.41 -21.05 -28.91
N ASP A 421 -51.88 -20.31 -27.90
CA ASP A 421 -53.27 -20.30 -27.48
C ASP A 421 -54.05 -19.69 -28.65
N THR A 422 -54.39 -20.54 -29.62
CA THR A 422 -55.16 -20.23 -30.84
C THR A 422 -56.62 -19.86 -30.54
N ARG A 423 -56.91 -19.33 -29.35
CA ARG A 423 -58.25 -18.92 -28.88
C ARG A 423 -58.33 -17.48 -28.36
N LYS A 424 -57.44 -16.58 -28.78
CA LYS A 424 -57.66 -15.13 -28.65
C LYS A 424 -57.84 -14.48 -30.02
N ALA A 425 -59.10 -14.35 -30.42
CA ALA A 425 -59.50 -13.46 -31.50
C ALA A 425 -59.20 -12.01 -31.11
N GLY A 426 -58.37 -11.32 -31.88
CA GLY A 426 -58.16 -9.86 -31.77
C GLY A 426 -56.71 -9.39 -31.61
N GLY A 427 -55.92 -9.50 -32.68
CA GLY A 427 -55.09 -8.41 -33.23
C GLY A 427 -54.12 -7.56 -32.38
N GLN A 428 -53.76 -7.93 -31.15
CA GLN A 428 -52.67 -7.28 -30.42
C GLN A 428 -51.64 -8.30 -29.97
N ASN A 429 -50.54 -8.40 -30.72
CA ASN A 429 -49.30 -9.00 -30.22
C ASN A 429 -48.82 -8.12 -29.06
N GLN A 430 -49.14 -8.49 -27.81
CA GLN A 430 -48.39 -8.00 -26.67
C GLN A 430 -46.99 -8.61 -26.78
N VAL A 431 -46.05 -7.85 -27.34
CA VAL A 431 -44.63 -8.16 -27.21
C VAL A 431 -44.38 -8.19 -25.70
N LYS A 432 -44.13 -9.39 -25.14
CA LYS A 432 -43.68 -9.50 -23.75
C LYS A 432 -42.32 -8.80 -23.70
N GLU A 433 -42.30 -7.59 -23.19
CA GLU A 433 -41.05 -6.87 -22.95
C GLU A 433 -40.16 -7.73 -22.06
N LYS A 434 -38.90 -7.87 -22.46
CA LYS A 434 -37.92 -8.57 -21.62
C LYS A 434 -37.77 -7.82 -20.29
N PRO A 435 -37.58 -8.53 -19.18
CA PRO A 435 -37.41 -7.88 -17.88
C PRO A 435 -36.12 -7.04 -17.86
N VAL A 436 -36.23 -5.72 -17.64
CA VAL A 436 -35.08 -4.77 -17.53
C VAL A 436 -34.81 -4.30 -16.08
N VAL A 437 -33.64 -4.57 -15.50
CA VAL A 437 -33.28 -4.11 -14.14
C VAL A 437 -32.22 -3.02 -14.23
N ILE A 438 -32.43 -1.92 -13.50
CA ILE A 438 -31.40 -0.87 -13.38
C ILE A 438 -30.44 -1.27 -12.26
N VAL A 439 -29.15 -1.21 -12.55
CA VAL A 439 -28.07 -1.61 -11.65
C VAL A 439 -27.09 -0.46 -11.50
N ASP A 440 -26.68 -0.17 -10.27
CA ASP A 440 -25.63 0.79 -10.01
C ASP A 440 -24.30 0.36 -10.66
N MET A 441 -23.60 1.28 -11.33
CA MET A 441 -22.26 1.05 -11.86
C MET A 441 -21.28 0.52 -10.80
N ARG A 442 -21.47 0.89 -9.53
CA ARG A 442 -20.62 0.41 -8.42
C ARG A 442 -20.78 -1.09 -8.13
N GLU A 443 -21.93 -1.66 -8.44
CA GLU A 443 -22.25 -3.07 -8.17
C GLU A 443 -21.70 -4.05 -9.20
N PHE A 444 -21.19 -3.58 -10.34
CA PHE A 444 -20.53 -4.41 -11.35
C PHE A 444 -19.23 -5.06 -10.87
N ARG A 445 -18.75 -4.69 -9.67
CA ARG A 445 -17.65 -5.38 -8.99
C ARG A 445 -18.06 -6.75 -8.44
N SER A 446 -19.35 -7.02 -8.35
CA SER A 446 -19.91 -8.28 -7.85
C SER A 446 -20.31 -9.23 -8.96
N ASP A 447 -20.50 -10.52 -8.62
CA ASP A 447 -20.91 -11.56 -9.57
C ASP A 447 -22.41 -11.51 -9.91
N LEU A 448 -23.23 -10.78 -9.14
CA LEU A 448 -24.69 -10.80 -9.26
C LEU A 448 -25.21 -10.25 -10.61
N PRO A 449 -24.71 -9.12 -11.15
CA PRO A 449 -25.11 -8.64 -12.48
C PRO A 449 -24.87 -9.67 -13.58
N SER A 450 -23.70 -10.32 -13.58
CA SER A 450 -23.37 -11.37 -14.54
C SER A 450 -24.36 -12.55 -14.48
N LEU A 451 -24.82 -12.90 -13.27
CA LEU A 451 -25.80 -13.97 -13.04
C LEU A 451 -27.22 -13.57 -13.45
N LEU A 452 -27.62 -12.31 -13.25
CA LEU A 452 -28.92 -11.80 -13.70
C LEU A 452 -29.01 -11.84 -15.23
N HIS A 453 -27.95 -11.40 -15.92
CA HIS A 453 -27.88 -11.48 -17.38
C HIS A 453 -27.92 -12.92 -17.87
N LYS A 454 -27.23 -13.85 -17.18
CA LYS A 454 -27.25 -15.28 -17.47
C LYS A 454 -28.66 -15.89 -17.40
N ARG A 455 -29.55 -15.33 -16.57
CA ARG A 455 -30.96 -15.76 -16.45
C ARG A 455 -31.92 -15.04 -17.41
N GLY A 456 -31.42 -14.22 -18.34
CA GLY A 456 -32.25 -13.54 -19.35
C GLY A 456 -32.89 -12.24 -18.88
N ILE A 457 -32.42 -11.65 -17.78
CA ILE A 457 -32.80 -10.29 -17.34
C ILE A 457 -31.86 -9.30 -18.02
N ASN A 458 -32.41 -8.34 -18.76
CA ASN A 458 -31.63 -7.25 -19.33
C ASN A 458 -31.20 -6.28 -18.23
N ILE A 459 -29.97 -5.80 -18.30
CA ILE A 459 -29.37 -4.95 -17.27
C ILE A 459 -29.07 -3.58 -17.87
N GLU A 460 -29.49 -2.53 -17.18
CA GLU A 460 -29.17 -1.15 -17.51
C GLU A 460 -28.23 -0.57 -16.45
N PRO A 461 -26.94 -0.33 -16.80
CA PRO A 461 -25.99 0.28 -15.88
C PRO A 461 -26.23 1.79 -15.77
N VAL A 462 -26.60 2.28 -14.59
CA VAL A 462 -26.83 3.71 -14.31
C VAL A 462 -26.24 4.05 -12.95
N THR A 463 -25.56 5.19 -12.79
CA THR A 463 -25.09 5.65 -11.48
C THR A 463 -26.26 6.19 -10.65
N ILE A 464 -26.73 5.40 -9.68
CA ILE A 464 -27.83 5.79 -8.79
C ILE A 464 -27.29 6.16 -7.40
N THR A 465 -27.91 7.16 -6.77
CA THR A 465 -27.50 7.59 -5.41
C THR A 465 -28.22 6.80 -4.31
N ILE A 466 -29.41 6.26 -4.61
CA ILE A 466 -30.28 5.58 -3.64
C ILE A 466 -30.52 4.12 -4.08
N GLY A 467 -29.96 3.19 -3.31
CA GLY A 467 -30.05 1.74 -3.54
C GLY A 467 -29.07 1.24 -4.60
N ASP A 468 -29.06 -0.09 -4.75
CA ASP A 468 -28.10 -0.80 -5.60
C ASP A 468 -28.77 -1.39 -6.86
N TYR A 469 -30.00 -1.88 -6.70
CA TYR A 469 -30.81 -2.46 -7.78
C TYR A 469 -32.22 -1.89 -7.73
N ILE A 470 -32.74 -1.44 -8.88
CA ILE A 470 -34.13 -1.04 -9.03
C ILE A 470 -34.82 -2.08 -9.90
N LEU A 471 -35.66 -2.89 -9.28
CA LEU A 471 -36.34 -4.00 -9.97
C LEU A 471 -37.58 -3.51 -10.73
N THR A 472 -38.31 -2.59 -10.10
CA THR A 472 -39.54 -1.96 -10.61
C THR A 472 -39.61 -0.52 -10.08
N PRO A 473 -40.48 0.36 -10.61
CA PRO A 473 -40.62 1.75 -10.11
C PRO A 473 -40.92 1.85 -8.61
N GLU A 474 -41.44 0.77 -8.01
CA GLU A 474 -41.81 0.70 -6.60
C GLU A 474 -40.76 0.02 -5.71
N ILE A 475 -39.95 -0.88 -6.29
CA ILE A 475 -39.03 -1.75 -5.54
C ILE A 475 -37.60 -1.29 -5.77
N CYS A 476 -36.99 -0.87 -4.68
CA CYS A 476 -35.56 -0.60 -4.58
C CYS A 476 -34.93 -1.65 -3.65
N VAL A 477 -33.79 -2.20 -4.06
CA VAL A 477 -33.02 -3.18 -3.29
C VAL A 477 -31.65 -2.59 -2.96
N GLU A 478 -31.30 -2.59 -1.68
CA GLU A 478 -29.92 -2.43 -1.22
C GLU A 478 -29.37 -3.82 -0.90
N ARG A 479 -28.26 -4.18 -1.52
CA ARG A 479 -27.57 -5.45 -1.31
C ARG A 479 -26.48 -5.26 -0.27
N LYS A 480 -26.43 -6.16 0.71
CA LYS A 480 -25.40 -6.14 1.76
C LYS A 480 -24.81 -7.52 1.99
N SER A 481 -23.49 -7.60 1.90
CA SER A 481 -22.75 -8.74 2.44
C SER A 481 -22.82 -8.73 3.98
N ILE A 482 -22.59 -9.87 4.63
CA ILE A 482 -22.60 -9.97 6.10
C ILE A 482 -21.56 -9.04 6.74
N SER A 483 -20.35 -8.97 6.16
CA SER A 483 -19.28 -8.08 6.61
C SER A 483 -19.70 -6.62 6.53
N ASP A 484 -20.28 -6.22 5.39
CA ASP A 484 -20.72 -4.84 5.18
C ASP A 484 -21.93 -4.49 6.04
N LEU A 485 -22.80 -5.46 6.34
CA LEU A 485 -23.92 -5.28 7.25
C LEU A 485 -23.43 -4.93 8.64
N ILE A 486 -22.47 -5.69 9.18
CA ILE A 486 -21.88 -5.44 10.50
C ILE A 486 -21.17 -4.07 10.51
N GLY A 487 -20.35 -3.78 9.49
CA GLY A 487 -19.64 -2.51 9.38
C GLY A 487 -20.58 -1.31 9.25
N SER A 488 -21.64 -1.42 8.45
CA SER A 488 -22.62 -0.35 8.21
C SER A 488 -23.57 -0.13 9.39
N LEU A 489 -23.89 -1.17 10.16
CA LEU A 489 -24.64 -1.06 11.42
C LEU A 489 -23.83 -0.39 12.52
N ASN A 490 -22.53 -0.71 12.63
CA ASN A 490 -21.66 -0.10 13.63
C ASN A 490 -21.31 1.35 13.32
N SER A 491 -21.18 1.71 12.04
CA SER A 491 -20.95 3.10 11.61
C SER A 491 -22.24 3.94 11.54
N GLY A 492 -23.42 3.33 11.65
CA GLY A 492 -24.71 4.00 11.47
C GLY A 492 -25.06 4.34 10.01
N ARG A 493 -24.16 4.04 9.06
CA ARG A 493 -24.38 4.29 7.61
C ARG A 493 -25.67 3.65 7.11
N LEU A 494 -25.94 2.40 7.50
CA LEU A 494 -27.12 1.66 7.01
C LEU A 494 -28.43 2.39 7.33
N TYR A 495 -28.52 3.03 8.50
CA TYR A 495 -29.71 3.77 8.91
C TYR A 495 -30.00 4.95 7.98
N THR A 496 -28.97 5.69 7.57
CA THR A 496 -29.11 6.79 6.61
C THR A 496 -29.54 6.28 5.23
N GLN A 497 -28.97 5.16 4.78
CA GLN A 497 -29.34 4.51 3.52
C GLN A 497 -30.81 4.08 3.53
N CYS A 498 -31.26 3.39 4.59
CA CYS A 498 -32.67 3.01 4.76
C CYS A 498 -33.61 4.22 4.81
N THR A 499 -33.17 5.34 5.40
CA THR A 499 -33.95 6.57 5.44
C THR A 499 -34.17 7.13 4.03
N HIS A 500 -33.12 7.20 3.21
CA HIS A 500 -33.23 7.65 1.82
C HIS A 500 -34.10 6.70 0.98
N MET A 501 -33.92 5.38 1.12
CA MET A 501 -34.75 4.40 0.41
C MET A 501 -36.23 4.50 0.77
N CYS A 502 -36.57 4.63 2.06
CA CYS A 502 -37.97 4.71 2.50
C CYS A 502 -38.67 6.01 2.08
N ARG A 503 -37.91 7.07 1.78
CA ARG A 503 -38.44 8.33 1.26
C ARG A 503 -38.72 8.25 -0.24
N ALA A 504 -37.79 7.65 -1.00
CA ALA A 504 -37.89 7.59 -2.45
C ALA A 504 -38.81 6.48 -2.97
N TYR A 505 -38.80 5.30 -2.34
CA TYR A 505 -39.47 4.11 -2.88
C TYR A 505 -40.58 3.59 -1.96
N THR A 506 -41.58 2.94 -2.57
CA THR A 506 -42.72 2.45 -1.81
C THR A 506 -42.45 1.15 -1.08
N ARG A 507 -41.62 0.27 -1.67
CA ARG A 507 -41.23 -1.04 -1.15
C ARG A 507 -39.70 -1.20 -1.12
N PRO A 508 -39.01 -0.61 -0.14
CA PRO A 508 -37.58 -0.79 0.02
C PRO A 508 -37.26 -2.18 0.57
N ILE A 509 -36.30 -2.85 -0.05
CA ILE A 509 -35.82 -4.18 0.34
C ILE A 509 -34.35 -4.08 0.73
N LEU A 510 -34.00 -4.57 1.92
CA LEU A 510 -32.61 -4.83 2.29
C LEU A 510 -32.34 -6.32 2.06
N LEU A 511 -31.53 -6.61 1.06
CA LEU A 511 -31.09 -7.96 0.71
C LEU A 511 -29.79 -8.27 1.44
N ILE A 512 -29.81 -9.29 2.29
CA ILE A 512 -28.63 -9.80 2.98
C ILE A 512 -28.19 -11.09 2.28
N GLU A 513 -26.99 -11.08 1.73
CA GLU A 513 -26.41 -12.20 0.99
C GLU A 513 -25.36 -12.95 1.82
N PHE A 514 -25.45 -14.27 1.80
CA PHE A 514 -24.51 -15.17 2.47
C PHE A 514 -23.46 -15.75 1.49
N ASP A 515 -22.30 -16.09 2.04
CA ASP A 515 -21.27 -16.84 1.33
C ASP A 515 -21.61 -18.33 1.36
N GLN A 516 -21.64 -18.98 0.19
CA GLN A 516 -21.99 -20.39 0.02
C GLN A 516 -21.08 -21.32 0.83
N ASN A 517 -19.85 -20.89 1.08
CA ASN A 517 -18.83 -21.69 1.75
C ASN A 517 -18.90 -21.60 3.28
N LYS A 518 -19.78 -20.76 3.84
CA LYS A 518 -19.89 -20.55 5.29
C LYS A 518 -21.25 -20.99 5.79
N PRO A 519 -21.32 -21.83 6.85
CA PRO A 519 -22.59 -22.23 7.42
C PRO A 519 -23.33 -21.00 7.97
N PHE A 520 -24.63 -20.95 7.68
CA PHE A 520 -25.56 -19.96 8.22
C PHE A 520 -25.50 -19.96 9.75
N ASN A 521 -25.06 -18.86 10.37
CA ASN A 521 -25.25 -18.63 11.80
C ASN A 521 -25.19 -17.14 12.14
N LEU A 522 -26.38 -16.54 12.33
CA LEU A 522 -26.53 -15.23 12.97
C LEU A 522 -26.50 -15.35 14.51
N GLN A 523 -26.53 -16.59 15.03
CA GLN A 523 -26.43 -16.90 16.45
C GLN A 523 -24.96 -17.07 16.84
N GLY A 524 -24.56 -16.41 17.92
CA GLY A 524 -23.17 -16.18 18.36
C GLY A 524 -22.33 -17.40 18.75
N SER A 525 -22.62 -18.60 18.24
CA SER A 525 -21.90 -19.84 18.60
C SER A 525 -20.59 -20.04 17.82
N PHE A 526 -20.36 -19.32 16.72
CA PHE A 526 -19.13 -19.45 15.91
C PHE A 526 -18.31 -18.15 15.81
N VAL A 527 -18.77 -17.07 16.45
CA VAL A 527 -17.93 -15.90 16.68
C VAL A 527 -16.88 -16.31 17.71
N VAL A 528 -15.65 -16.47 17.27
CA VAL A 528 -14.49 -16.92 18.07
C VAL A 528 -14.15 -15.99 19.24
N SER A 529 -14.91 -14.91 19.44
CA SER A 529 -14.73 -13.96 20.54
C SER A 529 -16.02 -13.80 21.35
N SER A 530 -15.88 -13.94 22.66
CA SER A 530 -16.85 -13.61 23.71
C SER A 530 -17.19 -12.11 23.79
N ASP A 531 -16.52 -11.27 23.00
CA ASP A 531 -16.42 -9.83 23.26
C ASP A 531 -17.35 -8.98 22.40
N LEU A 532 -17.90 -9.54 21.31
CA LEU A 532 -18.95 -8.91 20.52
C LEU A 532 -20.14 -9.86 20.48
N SER A 533 -21.12 -9.61 21.34
CA SER A 533 -22.28 -10.46 21.41
C SER A 533 -23.01 -10.39 20.07
N GLY A 534 -23.25 -11.53 19.41
CA GLY A 534 -24.15 -11.57 18.24
C GLY A 534 -25.54 -10.96 18.57
N ALA A 535 -25.87 -10.86 19.86
CA ALA A 535 -27.01 -10.14 20.39
C ALA A 535 -26.99 -8.64 20.04
N ASP A 536 -25.84 -7.96 19.99
CA ASP A 536 -25.77 -6.53 19.66
C ASP A 536 -26.19 -6.26 18.21
N ILE A 537 -25.80 -7.13 17.28
CA ILE A 537 -26.18 -7.02 15.86
C ILE A 537 -27.68 -7.30 15.71
N GLN A 538 -28.18 -8.33 16.40
CA GLN A 538 -29.61 -8.67 16.39
C GLN A 538 -30.46 -7.54 16.98
N GLN A 539 -30.05 -6.94 18.10
CA GLN A 539 -30.72 -5.80 18.71
C GLN A 539 -30.72 -4.58 17.79
N LYS A 540 -29.60 -4.27 17.15
CA LYS A 540 -29.52 -3.17 16.17
C LYS A 540 -30.39 -3.41 14.94
N LEU A 541 -30.44 -4.65 14.44
CA LEU A 541 -31.32 -5.01 13.31
C LEU A 541 -32.79 -4.92 13.71
N GLN A 542 -33.15 -5.39 14.91
CA GLN A 542 -34.50 -5.24 15.46
C GLN A 542 -34.89 -3.76 15.56
N LEU A 543 -34.02 -2.92 16.13
CA LEU A 543 -34.24 -1.47 16.22
C LEU A 543 -34.47 -0.84 14.84
N LEU A 544 -33.70 -1.26 13.83
CA LEU A 544 -33.86 -0.80 12.46
C LEU A 544 -35.21 -1.21 11.87
N THR A 545 -35.68 -2.44 12.10
CA THR A 545 -37.01 -2.89 11.63
C THR A 545 -38.17 -2.19 12.34
N ILE A 546 -38.02 -1.84 13.62
CA ILE A 546 -39.02 -1.07 14.37
C ILE A 546 -39.13 0.35 13.81
N HIS A 547 -38.00 0.98 13.49
CA HIS A 547 -37.97 2.34 12.96
C HIS A 547 -38.52 2.43 11.53
N PHE A 548 -38.27 1.43 10.68
CA PHE A 548 -38.69 1.42 9.28
C PHE A 548 -39.69 0.28 9.00
N PRO A 549 -41.00 0.44 9.30
CA PRO A 549 -41.99 -0.63 9.14
C PRO A 549 -42.23 -1.06 7.69
N ARG A 550 -41.89 -0.18 6.72
CA ARG A 550 -42.01 -0.46 5.28
C ARG A 550 -40.84 -1.29 4.74
N LEU A 551 -39.70 -1.29 5.43
CA LEU A 551 -38.51 -2.00 5.00
C LEU A 551 -38.72 -3.52 5.10
N LYS A 552 -38.41 -4.24 4.02
CA LYS A 552 -38.44 -5.70 3.99
C LYS A 552 -37.03 -6.25 4.03
N LEU A 553 -36.77 -7.15 4.97
CA LEU A 553 -35.52 -7.89 5.04
C LEU A 553 -35.66 -9.17 4.23
N VAL A 554 -34.73 -9.40 3.32
CA VAL A 554 -34.64 -10.61 2.50
C VAL A 554 -33.30 -11.26 2.74
N TRP A 555 -33.32 -12.57 2.95
CA TRP A 555 -32.14 -13.38 3.22
C TRP A 555 -31.90 -14.30 2.03
N SER A 556 -30.70 -14.25 1.45
CA SER A 556 -30.35 -15.03 0.26
C SER A 556 -29.10 -15.89 0.52
N PRO A 557 -29.18 -17.23 0.45
CA PRO A 557 -28.08 -18.10 0.80
C PRO A 557 -26.94 -18.08 -0.24
N SER A 558 -27.24 -17.64 -1.46
CA SER A 558 -26.26 -17.55 -2.55
C SER A 558 -26.68 -16.48 -3.56
N PRO A 559 -25.72 -15.88 -4.29
CA PRO A 559 -26.04 -14.96 -5.38
C PRO A 559 -26.84 -15.62 -6.51
N TYR A 560 -26.71 -16.94 -6.71
CA TYR A 560 -27.57 -17.70 -7.63
C TYR A 560 -29.04 -17.69 -7.21
N ALA A 561 -29.30 -17.85 -5.90
CA ALA A 561 -30.64 -17.77 -5.33
C ALA A 561 -31.17 -16.33 -5.36
N THR A 562 -30.30 -15.32 -5.19
CA THR A 562 -30.68 -13.91 -5.38
C THR A 562 -31.16 -13.64 -6.79
N ALA A 563 -30.44 -14.13 -7.81
CA ALA A 563 -30.85 -13.97 -9.20
C ALA A 563 -32.21 -14.64 -9.49
N GLU A 564 -32.47 -15.78 -8.86
CA GLU A 564 -33.78 -16.45 -8.89
C GLU A 564 -34.87 -15.60 -8.28
N LEU A 565 -34.61 -15.09 -7.08
CA LEU A 565 -35.55 -14.24 -6.36
C LEU A 565 -35.86 -12.96 -7.15
N PHE A 566 -34.88 -12.36 -7.80
CA PHE A 566 -35.10 -11.16 -8.63
C PHE A 566 -35.96 -11.48 -9.85
N TYR A 567 -35.76 -12.64 -10.46
CA TYR A 567 -36.61 -13.12 -11.55
C TYR A 567 -38.06 -13.29 -11.07
N GLU A 568 -38.28 -13.97 -9.95
CA GLU A 568 -39.63 -14.17 -9.37
C GLU A 568 -40.30 -12.86 -8.94
N LEU A 569 -39.57 -11.96 -8.26
CA LEU A 569 -40.09 -10.67 -7.82
C LEU A 569 -40.56 -9.78 -8.97
N LYS A 570 -40.01 -10.01 -10.16
CA LYS A 570 -40.28 -9.24 -11.34
C LYS A 570 -41.41 -9.79 -12.20
N GLN A 571 -41.75 -11.07 -12.06
CA GLN A 571 -42.87 -11.65 -12.78
C GLN A 571 -44.17 -10.86 -12.52
N GLY A 572 -44.84 -10.46 -13.61
CA GLY A 572 -46.10 -9.73 -13.54
C GLY A 572 -46.01 -8.25 -13.12
N ARG A 573 -44.81 -7.65 -13.07
CA ARG A 573 -44.62 -6.23 -12.74
C ARG A 573 -44.06 -5.42 -13.91
N LYS A 574 -44.30 -4.10 -13.89
CA LYS A 574 -43.77 -3.17 -14.90
C LYS A 574 -42.27 -2.98 -14.76
N ASN A 575 -41.61 -2.74 -15.89
CA ASN A 575 -40.19 -2.36 -15.95
C ASN A 575 -39.97 -0.96 -15.33
N PRO A 576 -38.79 -0.70 -14.73
CA PRO A 576 -38.39 0.61 -14.23
C PRO A 576 -37.99 1.55 -15.38
N ASN A 577 -38.18 2.85 -15.19
CA ASN A 577 -37.74 3.90 -16.12
C ASN A 577 -36.42 4.52 -15.66
N VAL A 578 -35.46 4.66 -16.58
CA VAL A 578 -34.13 5.24 -16.28
C VAL A 578 -34.21 6.72 -15.92
N GLU A 579 -35.03 7.48 -16.64
CA GLU A 579 -35.13 8.94 -16.47
C GLU A 579 -35.66 9.32 -15.08
N GLU A 580 -36.67 8.60 -14.58
CA GLU A 580 -37.23 8.80 -13.24
C GLU A 580 -36.21 8.51 -12.14
N ALA A 581 -35.41 7.44 -12.30
CA ALA A 581 -34.38 7.07 -11.33
C ALA A 581 -33.25 8.11 -11.24
N ILE A 582 -32.89 8.73 -12.36
CA ILE A 582 -31.91 9.82 -12.41
C ILE A 582 -32.47 11.09 -11.78
N ALA A 583 -33.73 11.44 -12.08
CA ALA A 583 -34.38 12.64 -11.53
C ALA A 583 -34.50 12.57 -9.99
N LEU A 584 -34.87 11.40 -9.45
CA LEU A 584 -34.90 11.14 -8.01
C LEU A 584 -33.52 11.25 -7.33
N SER A 585 -32.44 11.12 -8.10
CA SER A 585 -31.06 11.16 -7.60
C SER A 585 -30.45 12.58 -7.62
N GLY A 586 -31.07 13.55 -8.29
CA GLY A 586 -30.45 14.81 -8.74
C GLY A 586 -30.43 16.01 -7.78
N GLU A 587 -30.88 15.90 -6.52
CA GLU A 587 -30.91 17.07 -5.60
C GLU A 587 -29.54 17.49 -5.01
N ASN A 588 -28.44 16.78 -5.32
CA ASN A 588 -27.10 17.06 -4.76
C ASN A 588 -26.12 17.80 -5.72
N SER A 589 -26.61 18.40 -6.81
CA SER A 589 -25.81 18.98 -7.91
C SER A 589 -24.83 20.12 -7.54
N ILE A 590 -24.89 20.66 -6.32
CA ILE A 590 -23.95 21.71 -5.86
C ILE A 590 -22.57 21.11 -5.52
N ASP A 591 -22.53 19.86 -5.07
CA ASP A 591 -21.27 19.21 -4.66
C ASP A 591 -20.44 18.76 -5.87
N ASP A 592 -21.08 18.34 -6.98
CA ASP A 592 -20.38 17.83 -8.17
C ASP A 592 -19.54 18.89 -8.91
N ILE A 593 -19.98 20.16 -8.91
CA ILE A 593 -19.26 21.26 -9.56
C ILE A 593 -17.97 21.64 -8.78
N CYS A 594 -17.92 21.33 -7.47
CA CYS A 594 -16.77 21.64 -6.63
C CYS A 594 -15.60 20.66 -6.84
N TYR A 595 -15.89 19.41 -7.24
CA TYR A 595 -14.86 18.38 -7.46
C TYR A 595 -14.00 18.62 -8.72
N GLU A 596 -14.48 19.38 -9.71
CA GLU A 596 -13.69 19.69 -10.91
C GLU A 596 -12.70 20.85 -10.70
N ARG A 597 -12.99 21.77 -9.78
CA ARG A 597 -12.15 22.97 -9.55
C ARG A 597 -11.06 22.77 -8.51
N TYR A 598 -11.29 21.88 -7.53
CA TYR A 598 -10.38 21.69 -6.41
C TYR A 598 -9.88 20.25 -6.36
N ASN A 599 -8.66 20.07 -5.83
CA ASN A 599 -8.18 18.74 -5.52
C ASN A 599 -9.06 18.11 -4.45
N ALA A 600 -9.73 17.00 -4.79
CA ALA A 600 -10.64 16.26 -3.90
C ALA A 600 -10.00 15.92 -2.55
N LEU A 601 -8.71 15.59 -2.53
CA LEU A 601 -8.00 15.25 -1.29
C LEU A 601 -7.91 16.43 -0.32
N ILE A 602 -7.69 17.64 -0.85
CA ILE A 602 -7.58 18.85 -0.04
C ILE A 602 -8.97 19.25 0.44
N HIS A 603 -9.98 19.21 -0.44
CA HIS A 603 -11.36 19.48 -0.08
C HIS A 603 -11.84 18.56 1.05
N ASP A 604 -11.60 17.25 0.93
CA ASP A 604 -11.96 16.27 1.96
C ASP A 604 -11.22 16.48 3.29
N PHE A 605 -9.96 16.92 3.22
CA PHE A 605 -9.17 17.22 4.41
C PHE A 605 -9.71 18.46 5.12
N VAL A 606 -9.93 19.55 4.38
CA VAL A 606 -10.44 20.82 4.92
C VAL A 606 -11.86 20.66 5.46
N HIS A 607 -12.71 19.86 4.80
CA HIS A 607 -14.05 19.55 5.30
C HIS A 607 -14.05 18.84 6.66
N LYS A 608 -12.98 18.07 6.97
CA LYS A 608 -12.85 17.37 8.25
C LYS A 608 -12.26 18.25 9.36
N LEU A 609 -11.80 19.46 9.05
CA LEU A 609 -11.23 20.36 10.04
C LEU A 609 -12.33 20.93 10.95
N PRO A 610 -12.12 20.94 12.29
CA PRO A 610 -13.02 21.58 13.23
C PRO A 610 -13.23 23.06 12.87
N GLY A 611 -14.48 23.51 12.82
CA GLY A 611 -14.84 24.89 12.46
C GLY A 611 -15.11 25.11 10.97
N VAL A 612 -14.88 24.12 10.11
CA VAL A 612 -15.26 24.18 8.70
C VAL A 612 -16.65 23.57 8.51
N THR A 613 -17.52 24.28 7.79
CA THR A 613 -18.87 23.84 7.45
C THR A 613 -19.06 23.84 5.94
N SER A 614 -20.07 23.12 5.43
CA SER A 614 -20.39 23.07 3.99
C SER A 614 -20.68 24.45 3.39
N LYS A 615 -21.04 25.44 4.20
CA LYS A 615 -21.25 26.83 3.78
C LYS A 615 -19.95 27.63 3.68
N ASN A 616 -19.00 27.37 4.58
CA ASN A 616 -17.77 28.14 4.69
C ASN A 616 -16.64 27.57 3.83
N ILE A 617 -16.70 26.29 3.48
CA ILE A 617 -15.62 25.60 2.75
C ILE A 617 -15.34 26.24 1.40
N THR A 618 -16.36 26.62 0.65
CA THR A 618 -16.20 27.31 -0.64
C THR A 618 -15.49 28.64 -0.47
N ARG A 619 -15.71 29.33 0.65
CA ARG A 619 -15.08 30.62 0.95
C ARG A 619 -13.60 30.45 1.35
N ILE A 620 -13.28 29.41 2.12
CA ILE A 620 -11.90 29.03 2.46
C ILE A 620 -11.14 28.62 1.20
N MET A 621 -11.74 27.78 0.35
CA MET A 621 -11.10 27.26 -0.86
C MET A 621 -10.94 28.32 -1.95
N ASN A 622 -11.84 29.30 -2.03
CA ASN A 622 -11.69 30.43 -2.97
C ASN A 622 -10.63 31.44 -2.53
N ARG A 623 -10.42 31.62 -1.22
CA ARG A 623 -9.47 32.62 -0.68
C ARG A 623 -8.11 32.01 -0.30
N GLY A 624 -8.05 30.70 -0.07
CA GLY A 624 -6.83 29.97 0.26
C GLY A 624 -6.08 29.54 -0.99
N ILE A 625 -4.77 29.81 -1.03
CA ILE A 625 -3.89 29.42 -2.14
C ILE A 625 -3.33 28.01 -1.92
N SER A 626 -2.84 27.73 -0.70
CA SER A 626 -2.29 26.42 -0.30
C SER A 626 -2.59 26.10 1.16
N LEU A 627 -2.39 24.84 1.55
CA LEU A 627 -2.54 24.40 2.93
C LEU A 627 -1.45 24.97 3.84
N ASP A 628 -0.22 25.11 3.33
CA ASP A 628 0.87 25.75 4.07
C ASP A 628 0.55 27.21 4.35
N HIS A 629 -0.04 27.90 3.38
CA HIS A 629 -0.52 29.27 3.58
C HIS A 629 -1.57 29.32 4.69
N LEU A 630 -2.51 28.37 4.75
CA LEU A 630 -3.50 28.29 5.84
C LEU A 630 -2.85 28.16 7.23
N ILE A 631 -1.71 27.47 7.34
CA ILE A 631 -0.95 27.32 8.60
C ILE A 631 -0.23 28.63 8.98
N THR A 632 0.16 29.46 8.02
CA THR A 632 0.83 30.75 8.30
C THR A 632 -0.13 31.88 8.68
N LEU A 633 -1.44 31.72 8.46
CA LEU A 633 -2.44 32.77 8.66
C LEU A 633 -2.69 33.09 10.14
N SER A 634 -2.84 34.38 10.44
CA SER A 634 -3.22 34.85 11.77
C SER A 634 -4.71 34.63 12.06
N GLN A 635 -5.07 34.57 13.34
CA GLN A 635 -6.45 34.40 13.79
C GLN A 635 -7.42 35.47 13.23
N GLU A 636 -6.95 36.72 13.06
CA GLU A 636 -7.74 37.83 12.50
C GLU A 636 -8.03 37.63 11.01
N SER A 637 -7.05 37.15 10.25
CA SER A 637 -7.22 36.84 8.83
C SER A 637 -8.21 35.68 8.62
N LEU A 638 -8.18 34.66 9.49
CA LEU A 638 -9.15 33.57 9.47
C LEU A 638 -10.56 34.05 9.83
N TYR A 639 -10.70 35.00 10.75
CA TYR A 639 -11.99 35.63 11.04
C TYR A 639 -12.55 36.36 9.82
N ASN A 640 -11.73 37.09 9.07
CA ASN A 640 -12.16 37.77 7.84
C ASN A 640 -12.58 36.79 6.73
N ILE A 641 -12.03 35.58 6.71
CA ILE A 641 -12.37 34.53 5.74
C ILE A 641 -13.66 33.81 6.13
N LEU A 642 -13.80 33.46 7.41
CA LEU A 642 -14.93 32.66 7.91
C LEU A 642 -16.14 33.51 8.30
N GLU A 643 -15.95 34.80 8.58
CA GLU A 643 -16.96 35.74 9.11
C GLU A 643 -17.56 35.31 10.47
N ASN A 644 -17.04 34.25 11.09
CA ASN A 644 -17.49 33.71 12.37
C ASN A 644 -16.30 33.52 13.32
N LYS A 645 -16.41 34.17 14.49
CA LYS A 645 -15.34 34.24 15.48
C LYS A 645 -15.06 32.88 16.14
N LYS A 646 -16.10 32.11 16.44
CA LYS A 646 -15.96 30.80 17.11
C LYS A 646 -15.33 29.76 16.20
N GLU A 647 -15.71 29.76 14.93
CA GLU A 647 -15.18 28.83 13.92
C GLU A 647 -13.71 29.14 13.60
N ALA A 648 -13.36 30.42 13.49
CA ALA A 648 -11.98 30.87 13.31
C ALA A 648 -11.09 30.53 14.52
N GLU A 649 -11.60 30.70 15.74
CA GLU A 649 -10.89 30.30 16.96
C GLU A 649 -10.64 28.79 17.00
N MET A 650 -11.63 27.97 16.65
CA MET A 650 -11.48 26.51 16.60
C MET A 650 -10.46 26.08 15.54
N LEU A 651 -10.55 26.66 14.34
CA LEU A 651 -9.62 26.38 13.24
C LEU A 651 -8.18 26.79 13.58
N TYR A 652 -7.99 27.96 14.18
CA TYR A 652 -6.68 28.42 14.61
C TYR A 652 -6.11 27.53 15.74
N SER A 653 -6.98 27.10 16.66
CA SER A 653 -6.58 26.23 17.77
C SER A 653 -6.06 24.88 17.29
N ILE A 654 -6.69 24.27 16.28
CA ILE A 654 -6.26 22.95 15.77
C ILE A 654 -4.96 23.03 14.96
N LEU A 655 -4.66 24.16 14.31
CA LEU A 655 -3.47 24.33 13.47
C LEU A 655 -2.21 24.64 14.30
N HIS A 656 -2.32 25.47 15.34
CA HIS A 656 -1.16 25.97 16.09
C HIS A 656 -0.90 25.29 17.43
N ILE A 657 -1.90 24.62 18.02
CA ILE A 657 -1.69 23.91 19.29
C ILE A 657 -0.94 22.62 18.99
N LYS A 658 0.34 22.57 19.39
CA LYS A 658 1.12 21.33 19.40
C LYS A 658 0.37 20.29 20.23
N ALA A 659 0.00 19.18 19.58
CA ALA A 659 -0.63 18.05 20.24
C ALA A 659 0.28 17.58 21.37
N LYS A 660 -0.15 17.80 22.62
CA LYS A 660 0.44 17.12 23.78
C LYS A 660 -0.27 15.77 23.86
N PRO A 661 0.46 14.64 23.86
CA PRO A 661 -0.17 13.34 24.07
C PRO A 661 -0.95 13.41 25.38
N SER A 662 -2.26 13.13 25.29
CA SER A 662 -3.18 13.19 26.41
C SER A 662 -2.84 12.05 27.37
N ASP A 663 -1.99 12.32 28.37
CA ASP A 663 -2.19 11.92 29.78
C ASP A 663 -0.97 12.18 30.69
N SER A 664 -0.18 13.24 30.44
CA SER A 664 0.85 13.66 31.41
C SER A 664 0.29 14.38 32.66
N LYS A 665 -1.04 14.37 32.90
CA LYS A 665 -1.67 15.10 34.03
C LYS A 665 -2.77 14.35 34.78
N LYS A 666 -3.04 13.08 34.46
CA LYS A 666 -3.96 12.25 35.24
C LYS A 666 -3.30 10.91 35.59
N ASP A 667 -2.30 10.96 36.47
CA ASP A 667 -2.06 9.95 37.53
C ASP A 667 -0.73 10.23 38.25
N GLU A 668 -0.65 11.38 38.92
CA GLU A 668 0.19 11.49 40.13
C GLU A 668 -0.74 11.45 41.36
N LYS A 669 -1.41 10.31 41.55
CA LYS A 669 -1.81 9.88 42.89
C LYS A 669 -0.78 8.86 43.34
N PRO A 670 -0.01 9.11 44.42
CA PRO A 670 0.94 8.14 44.91
C PRO A 670 0.16 6.87 45.27
N PHE A 671 0.57 5.76 44.67
CA PHE A 671 0.04 4.42 44.95
C PHE A 671 -0.03 4.19 46.46
N GLY A 672 -1.25 4.22 47.00
CA GLY A 672 -1.54 3.82 48.36
C GLY A 672 -1.19 2.35 48.53
N LYS A 673 -0.28 2.06 49.46
CA LYS A 673 0.06 0.73 49.95
C LYS A 673 -1.22 -0.06 50.22
N ARG A 674 -1.60 -0.97 49.32
CA ARG A 674 -2.59 -2.01 49.62
C ARG A 674 -1.94 -2.98 50.61
N LYS A 675 -2.29 -2.84 51.89
CA LYS A 675 -2.03 -3.86 52.91
C LYS A 675 -2.72 -5.15 52.47
N PHE A 676 -1.94 -6.16 52.09
CA PHE A 676 -2.40 -7.54 51.97
C PHE A 676 -2.88 -8.01 53.35
N GLY A 677 -4.20 -8.10 53.54
CA GLY A 677 -4.82 -8.74 54.69
C GLY A 677 -4.82 -10.25 54.53
N GLY A 678 -3.67 -10.90 54.73
CA GLY A 678 -3.60 -12.35 54.89
C GLY A 678 -4.13 -12.74 56.27
N LYS A 679 -5.31 -13.37 56.31
CA LYS A 679 -5.79 -14.06 57.52
C LYS A 679 -4.88 -15.27 57.77
N VAL A 680 -4.12 -15.20 58.86
CA VAL A 680 -3.36 -16.32 59.42
C VAL A 680 -4.36 -17.35 59.93
N PHE A 681 -4.37 -18.54 59.33
CA PHE A 681 -4.98 -19.72 59.92
C PHE A 681 -4.14 -20.14 61.13
N ASN A 682 -4.66 -19.91 62.34
CA ASN A 682 -4.10 -20.46 63.56
C ASN A 682 -4.39 -21.97 63.62
N LYS A 683 -3.34 -22.75 63.82
CA LYS A 683 -3.41 -24.15 64.26
C LYS A 683 -4.12 -24.22 65.62
N LYS A 684 -5.18 -25.00 65.71
CA LYS A 684 -5.44 -25.97 66.77
C LYS A 684 -6.13 -27.17 66.15
#